data_AF-A0A2V5PAW0-F1
#
_entry.id   AF-A0A2V5PAW0-F1
#
_cell.length_a   1.000
_cell.length_b   1.000
_cell.length_c   1.000
_cell.angle_alpha   90.00
_cell.angle_beta   90.00
_cell.angle_gamma   90.00
#
_symmetry.space_group_name_H-M   'P 1'
#
loop_
_entity.id
_entity.type
_entity.pdbx_description
1 polymer ?
#
loop_
_entity_poly.entity_id
_entity_poly.type
_entity_poly.pdbx_seq_one_letter_code
_entity_poly.pdbx_strand_id
1 'polypeptide(L)'
;MARCAEFSAAPSLRCVNNFAPPSLQWIKHMATIHDEIDNWLAGDLHGELSDEERSALHAHLVDCAACRKTHQETKLMNKILEDTLVQEKADPAFEQRMLSGFRRRFPQRSGFVKLLNDLIRLRAVQITAVAAVLLALVQVGRMITGESATMPRGREDYAKKDLFQQPSRFAASEPARAGALDKSDELAAGRPQAVPLQAPPPSSSVEAKDKAEAFARAQAPTATESNLSAAENAAPKPAETPAPELANRKLIRNATVHLEIVSFDDAVQKITAFAKEERGYVATTDSQKQANGKLRGSVVVKVLPENLDRFLQKIRGLGELKNQTLGTEDVTKAYFDTDARLKNAHVMEQRLIDMLKTKTGKVADLLQVEKELARVREEIEKMQGELKYWDSQVQFATVTISLAEKDMEEPAAFLLKERAQLALYAPDVEKIYNDVKALASQKVQITNAQLNRDYSGRVSATMSMLIAPEESEGVIGRVKSFGRVENFQSQTERIAQSGSGMSENAKTKRDKVELNITISREEQEQAFQQSSLRIRTSSVDERAKELRTLAEKQNGRVRSSSFSRDPDGREFANVTLRVPMKNYNVLMQSLDSLGKVENVSVQRQDRAGAQIDEANAPADISIQVYSQGNIVSHESGLLATLRHTLAQSAGAIMWSLRMIGVAIAFLAPWVVALVALIWITRRVIRARQSGS
;
A
#
# COMPACT_ATOMS: atom_id res chain seq x y z
N MET A 1 53.64 60.45 19.02
CA MET A 1 54.08 59.32 19.89
C MET A 1 53.86 58.06 19.08
N ALA A 2 54.86 57.64 18.30
CA ALA A 2 55.90 56.66 18.67
C ALA A 2 55.29 55.24 18.78
N ARG A 3 55.52 54.34 17.80
CA ARG A 3 56.68 53.39 17.68
C ARG A 3 56.58 52.30 18.76
N CYS A 4 56.76 50.99 18.53
CA CYS A 4 57.50 50.17 17.56
C CYS A 4 56.90 48.73 17.62
N ALA A 5 56.82 47.95 16.53
CA ALA A 5 57.86 47.06 15.98
C ALA A 5 58.22 45.91 16.94
N GLU A 6 58.42 44.63 16.58
CA GLU A 6 58.89 44.00 15.35
C GLU A 6 58.92 42.49 15.64
N PHE A 7 58.67 41.60 14.66
CA PHE A 7 59.67 40.61 14.27
C PHE A 7 59.27 39.92 12.96
N SER A 8 60.18 40.01 12.01
CA SER A 8 60.10 39.48 10.65
C SER A 8 60.49 38.01 10.61
N ALA A 9 59.96 37.26 9.64
CA ALA A 9 60.77 36.47 8.71
C ALA A 9 59.87 35.75 7.69
N ALA A 10 59.95 36.17 6.43
CA ALA A 10 59.82 35.26 5.30
C ALA A 10 61.24 34.93 4.81
N PRO A 11 61.46 33.76 4.21
CA PRO A 11 61.60 33.81 2.75
C PRO A 11 60.87 32.68 2.01
N SER A 12 60.58 33.05 0.76
CA SER A 12 60.00 32.33 -0.36
C SER A 12 60.47 30.88 -0.60
N LEU A 13 59.55 30.03 -1.06
CA LEU A 13 59.74 29.16 -2.22
C LEU A 13 58.39 28.90 -2.91
N ARG A 14 58.34 29.22 -4.21
CA ARG A 14 57.23 28.96 -5.13
C ARG A 14 56.98 27.46 -5.22
N CYS A 15 55.75 27.03 -4.95
CA CYS A 15 55.10 25.97 -5.73
C CYS A 15 53.83 26.56 -6.33
N VAL A 16 53.88 26.74 -7.64
CA VAL A 16 52.74 27.02 -8.51
C VAL A 16 51.78 25.84 -8.37
N ASN A 17 50.62 26.05 -7.75
CA ASN A 17 49.48 25.16 -7.94
C ASN A 17 48.44 25.89 -8.80
N ASN A 18 48.47 25.55 -10.08
CA ASN A 18 47.33 25.63 -10.97
C ASN A 18 46.16 24.86 -10.33
N PHE A 19 45.24 25.56 -9.68
CA PHE A 19 43.87 25.09 -9.55
C PHE A 19 43.00 26.11 -10.26
N ALA A 20 42.57 25.74 -11.46
CA ALA A 20 41.42 26.37 -12.09
C ALA A 20 40.24 26.26 -11.09
N PRO A 21 39.38 27.29 -10.99
CA PRO A 21 38.20 27.18 -10.15
C PRO A 21 37.36 25.98 -10.60
N PRO A 22 36.87 25.15 -9.65
CA PRO A 22 36.02 24.02 -9.97
C PRO A 22 34.85 24.46 -10.83
N SER A 23 34.56 23.73 -11.91
CA SER A 23 33.42 24.04 -12.77
C SER A 23 32.13 24.03 -11.94
N LEU A 24 31.20 24.93 -12.25
CA LEU A 24 29.88 25.00 -11.60
C LEU A 24 29.11 23.66 -11.63
N GLN A 25 29.45 22.76 -12.55
CA GLN A 25 28.94 21.40 -12.59
C GLN A 25 29.53 20.50 -11.49
N TRP A 26 30.84 20.59 -11.21
CA TRP A 26 31.48 19.78 -10.16
C TRP A 26 30.98 20.18 -8.76
N ILE A 27 30.79 21.48 -8.50
CA ILE A 27 30.21 21.96 -7.22
C ILE A 27 28.76 21.47 -7.05
N LYS A 28 27.95 21.51 -8.13
CA LYS A 28 26.59 20.98 -8.10
C LYS A 28 26.56 19.47 -7.88
N HIS A 29 27.48 18.73 -8.49
CA HIS A 29 27.57 17.27 -8.36
C HIS A 29 28.05 16.83 -6.96
N MET A 30 28.93 17.61 -6.33
CA MET A 30 29.33 17.35 -4.94
C MET A 30 28.22 17.69 -3.93
N ALA A 31 27.41 18.71 -4.20
CA ALA A 31 26.24 19.03 -3.37
C ALA A 31 25.19 17.90 -3.44
N THR A 32 24.95 17.31 -4.62
CA THR A 32 24.01 16.19 -4.75
C THR A 32 24.46 14.93 -3.99
N ILE A 33 25.77 14.64 -3.94
CA ILE A 33 26.29 13.51 -3.13
C ILE A 33 26.12 13.79 -1.64
N HIS A 34 26.31 15.04 -1.21
CA HIS A 34 26.16 15.42 0.19
C HIS A 34 24.70 15.35 0.65
N ASP A 35 23.77 15.84 -0.18
CA ASP A 35 22.34 15.87 0.13
C ASP A 35 21.68 14.48 0.07
N GLU A 36 22.21 13.56 -0.73
CA GLU A 36 21.70 12.19 -0.89
C GLU A 36 22.66 11.13 -0.33
N ILE A 37 23.53 11.49 0.62
CA ILE A 37 24.62 10.62 1.08
C ILE A 37 24.14 9.22 1.49
N ASP A 38 22.98 9.10 2.15
CA ASP A 38 22.43 7.81 2.58
C ASP A 38 22.15 6.84 1.41
N ASN A 39 21.66 7.36 0.27
CA ASN A 39 21.39 6.54 -0.92
C ASN A 39 22.69 6.05 -1.55
N TRP A 40 23.71 6.91 -1.60
CA TRP A 40 25.03 6.56 -2.13
C TRP A 40 25.74 5.54 -1.24
N LEU A 41 25.65 5.68 0.09
CA LEU A 41 26.22 4.71 1.03
C LEU A 41 25.51 3.36 0.95
N ALA A 42 24.18 3.34 0.80
CA ALA A 42 23.42 2.11 0.59
C ALA A 42 23.80 1.41 -0.72
N GLY A 43 23.94 2.17 -1.81
CA GLY A 43 24.41 1.65 -3.10
C GLY A 43 25.83 1.08 -3.03
N ASP A 44 26.74 1.71 -2.27
CA ASP A 44 28.11 1.20 -2.05
C ASP A 44 28.10 -0.14 -1.30
N LEU A 45 27.27 -0.25 -0.25
CA LEU A 45 27.11 -1.45 0.58
C LEU A 45 26.55 -2.64 -0.19
N HIS A 46 25.56 -2.41 -1.07
CA HIS A 46 24.92 -3.47 -1.86
C HIS A 46 25.61 -3.72 -3.21
N GLY A 47 26.64 -2.94 -3.53
CA GLY A 47 27.39 -3.05 -4.77
C GLY A 47 26.63 -2.64 -6.02
N GLU A 48 25.67 -1.73 -5.85
CA GLU A 48 24.77 -1.24 -6.89
C GLU A 48 25.32 0.01 -7.60
N LEU A 49 26.37 0.64 -7.05
CA LEU A 49 27.06 1.76 -7.69
C LEU A 49 27.96 1.29 -8.84
N SER A 50 27.94 2.05 -9.94
CA SER A 50 28.92 1.91 -11.02
C SER A 50 30.33 2.33 -10.57
N ASP A 51 31.36 1.95 -11.33
CA ASP A 51 32.75 2.27 -11.00
C ASP A 51 33.03 3.78 -10.99
N GLU A 52 32.36 4.54 -11.86
CA GLU A 52 32.42 6.00 -11.90
C GLU A 52 31.80 6.62 -10.64
N GLU A 53 30.63 6.15 -10.23
CA GLU A 53 29.92 6.61 -9.03
C GLU A 53 30.68 6.28 -7.74
N ARG A 54 31.26 5.08 -7.63
CA ARG A 54 32.12 4.72 -6.50
C ARG A 54 33.34 5.63 -6.39
N SER A 55 33.96 5.97 -7.52
CA SER A 55 35.11 6.87 -7.53
C SER A 55 34.72 8.29 -7.06
N ALA A 56 33.55 8.77 -7.46
CA ALA A 56 33.01 10.06 -7.05
C ALA A 56 32.66 10.09 -5.55
N LEU A 57 32.03 9.03 -5.04
CA LEU A 57 31.75 8.88 -3.61
C LEU A 57 33.04 8.85 -2.78
N HIS A 58 34.04 8.06 -3.20
CA HIS A 58 35.33 8.02 -2.51
C HIS A 58 36.06 9.37 -2.50
N ALA A 59 36.04 10.10 -3.63
CA ALA A 59 36.57 11.46 -3.67
C ALA A 59 35.84 12.38 -2.68
N HIS A 60 34.51 12.31 -2.62
CA HIS A 60 33.72 13.11 -1.68
C HIS A 60 34.01 12.77 -0.20
N LEU A 61 34.20 11.50 0.14
CA LEU A 61 34.53 11.06 1.51
C LEU A 61 35.93 11.53 1.97
N VAL A 62 36.84 11.79 1.03
CA VAL A 62 38.15 12.41 1.34
C VAL A 62 37.97 13.89 1.71
N ASP A 63 37.05 14.59 1.06
CA ASP A 63 36.84 16.03 1.26
C ASP A 63 35.86 16.37 2.39
N CYS A 64 34.89 15.49 2.70
CA CYS A 64 33.86 15.75 3.72
C CYS A 64 33.97 14.84 4.94
N ALA A 65 34.37 15.41 6.09
CA ALA A 65 34.53 14.67 7.34
C ALA A 65 33.20 14.14 7.92
N ALA A 66 32.09 14.86 7.72
CA ALA A 66 30.76 14.43 8.20
C ALA A 66 30.29 13.16 7.47
N CYS A 67 30.32 13.15 6.14
CA CYS A 67 29.94 11.99 5.34
C CYS A 67 30.83 10.77 5.58
N ARG A 68 32.12 11.00 5.85
CA ARG A 68 33.05 9.92 6.24
C ARG A 68 32.64 9.24 7.55
N LYS A 69 32.20 10.02 8.54
CA LYS A 69 31.70 9.48 9.81
C LYS A 69 30.44 8.63 9.58
N THR A 70 29.50 9.11 8.77
CA THR A 70 28.28 8.38 8.41
C THR A 70 28.59 7.06 7.68
N HIS A 71 29.55 7.04 6.76
CA HIS A 71 29.99 5.80 6.08
C HIS A 71 30.57 4.78 7.07
N GLN A 72 31.38 5.23 8.02
CA GLN A 72 31.95 4.36 9.06
C GLN A 72 30.88 3.78 9.98
N GLU A 73 29.91 4.61 10.40
CA GLU A 73 28.77 4.16 11.21
C GLU A 73 27.92 3.14 10.45
N THR A 74 27.66 3.37 9.15
CA THR A 74 26.86 2.46 8.32
C THR A 74 27.58 1.13 8.08
N LYS A 75 28.90 1.15 7.83
CA LYS A 75 29.72 -0.08 7.73
C LYS A 75 29.76 -0.87 9.03
N LEU A 76 29.87 -0.17 10.16
CA LEU A 76 29.88 -0.80 11.48
C LEU A 76 28.52 -1.40 11.81
N MET A 77 27.42 -0.70 11.48
CA MET A 77 26.06 -1.21 11.62
C MET A 77 25.83 -2.47 10.77
N ASN A 78 26.22 -2.45 9.49
CA ASN A 78 26.06 -3.61 8.62
C ASN A 78 26.90 -4.80 9.12
N LYS A 79 28.14 -4.55 9.56
CA LYS A 79 28.98 -5.60 10.16
C LYS A 79 28.35 -6.21 11.40
N ILE A 80 27.78 -5.38 12.29
CA ILE A 80 27.04 -5.88 13.46
C ILE A 80 25.84 -6.71 13.01
N LEU A 81 25.04 -6.23 12.04
CA LEU A 81 23.89 -6.96 11.52
C LEU A 81 24.31 -8.32 10.92
N GLU A 82 25.38 -8.37 10.13
CA GLU A 82 25.93 -9.62 9.59
C GLU A 82 26.41 -10.55 10.71
N ASP A 83 27.17 -10.06 11.68
CA ASP A 83 27.67 -10.86 12.81
C ASP A 83 26.52 -11.38 13.70
N THR A 84 25.44 -10.61 13.84
CA THR A 84 24.26 -10.99 14.65
C THR A 84 23.37 -11.99 13.89
N LEU A 85 23.14 -11.76 12.59
CA LEU A 85 22.29 -12.63 11.76
C LEU A 85 22.99 -13.96 11.41
N VAL A 86 24.32 -14.02 11.41
CA VAL A 86 25.07 -15.27 11.25
C VAL A 86 24.89 -16.19 12.46
N GLN A 87 24.69 -15.66 13.67
CA GLN A 87 24.38 -16.47 14.86
C GLN A 87 22.94 -16.99 14.88
N GLU A 88 22.04 -16.40 14.09
CA GLU A 88 20.62 -16.73 14.07
C GLU A 88 20.17 -17.21 12.68
N LYS A 89 20.94 -18.15 12.10
CA LYS A 89 20.44 -18.92 10.95
C LYS A 89 19.19 -19.69 11.37
N ALA A 90 18.09 -19.42 10.67
CA ALA A 90 16.80 -20.04 10.90
C ALA A 90 16.90 -21.57 11.01
N ASP A 91 16.19 -22.14 11.98
CA ASP A 91 16.02 -23.59 12.17
C ASP A 91 15.72 -24.26 10.81
N PRO A 92 16.52 -25.25 10.36
CA PRO A 92 16.28 -25.94 9.09
C PRO A 92 14.88 -26.56 9.00
N ALA A 93 14.22 -26.83 10.14
CA ALA A 93 12.82 -27.25 10.13
C ALA A 93 11.84 -26.11 9.77
N PHE A 94 12.16 -24.84 10.05
CA PHE A 94 11.38 -23.68 9.63
C PHE A 94 11.50 -23.43 8.12
N GLU A 95 12.71 -23.51 7.56
CA GLU A 95 12.90 -23.47 6.10
C GLU A 95 12.14 -24.59 5.41
N GLN A 96 12.20 -25.82 5.94
CA GLN A 96 11.43 -26.93 5.40
C GLN A 96 9.91 -26.71 5.49
N ARG A 97 9.41 -26.10 6.57
CA ARG A 97 7.99 -25.73 6.69
C ARG A 97 7.60 -24.66 5.66
N MET A 98 8.42 -23.65 5.46
CA MET A 98 8.16 -22.58 4.48
C MET A 98 8.22 -23.10 3.04
N LEU A 99 9.21 -23.94 2.71
CA LEU A 99 9.32 -24.63 1.42
C LEU A 99 8.18 -25.62 1.19
N SER A 100 7.67 -26.28 2.23
CA SER A 100 6.51 -27.17 2.13
C SER A 100 5.20 -26.40 1.89
N GLY A 101 5.06 -25.20 2.46
CA GLY A 101 3.95 -24.28 2.18
C GLY A 101 3.99 -23.75 0.74
N PHE A 102 5.18 -23.47 0.22
CA PHE A 102 5.37 -23.06 -1.17
C PHE A 102 5.12 -24.20 -2.17
N ARG A 103 5.58 -25.43 -1.85
CA ARG A 103 5.28 -26.64 -2.65
C ARG A 103 3.80 -27.02 -2.66
N ARG A 104 3.04 -26.69 -1.61
CA ARG A 104 1.59 -26.94 -1.58
C ARG A 104 0.78 -25.95 -2.41
N ARG A 105 1.37 -24.84 -2.89
CA ARG A 105 0.68 -23.83 -3.70
C ARG A 105 0.86 -24.01 -5.22
N PHE A 106 1.62 -25.03 -5.65
CA PHE A 106 1.69 -25.48 -7.04
C PHE A 106 1.55 -27.01 -7.12
N PRO A 107 0.60 -27.56 -7.89
CA PRO A 107 0.45 -29.01 -7.98
C PRO A 107 1.65 -29.61 -8.75
N GLN A 108 2.43 -30.45 -8.06
CA GLN A 108 3.38 -31.37 -8.69
C GLN A 108 2.62 -32.37 -9.56
N ARG A 109 2.76 -32.26 -10.88
CA ARG A 109 2.48 -33.38 -11.79
C ARG A 109 3.60 -34.42 -11.66
N SER A 110 3.36 -35.44 -10.84
CA SER A 110 4.12 -36.69 -10.87
C SER A 110 3.72 -37.53 -12.08
N GLY A 111 4.71 -38.15 -12.76
CA GLY A 111 4.52 -39.51 -13.26
C GLY A 111 4.64 -39.81 -14.77
N PHE A 112 4.82 -38.83 -15.67
CA PHE A 112 4.77 -39.14 -17.12
C PHE A 112 6.06 -38.85 -17.93
N VAL A 113 7.01 -38.09 -17.40
CA VAL A 113 8.15 -37.61 -18.21
C VAL A 113 9.32 -38.59 -18.27
N LYS A 114 9.48 -39.49 -17.29
CA LYS A 114 10.54 -40.52 -17.33
C LYS A 114 10.21 -41.66 -18.30
N LEU A 115 8.92 -41.95 -18.52
CA LEU A 115 8.46 -43.02 -19.42
C LEU A 115 8.41 -42.58 -20.89
N LEU A 116 8.22 -41.27 -21.15
CA LEU A 116 8.26 -40.72 -22.52
C LEU A 116 9.67 -40.67 -23.10
N ASN A 117 10.71 -40.47 -22.28
CA ASN A 117 12.07 -40.28 -22.78
C ASN A 117 12.73 -41.60 -23.23
N ASP A 118 12.34 -42.74 -22.65
CA ASP A 118 12.80 -44.07 -23.08
C ASP A 118 11.96 -44.64 -24.26
N LEU A 119 10.72 -44.18 -24.45
CA LEU A 119 9.89 -44.62 -25.57
C LEU A 119 10.27 -43.96 -26.91
N ILE A 120 10.91 -42.79 -26.88
CA ILE A 120 11.30 -42.03 -28.07
C ILE A 120 12.59 -42.58 -28.71
N ARG A 121 13.42 -43.34 -27.98
CA ARG A 121 14.63 -43.97 -28.55
C ARG A 121 14.39 -45.26 -29.33
N LEU A 122 13.18 -45.84 -29.27
CA LEU A 122 12.87 -47.14 -29.91
C LEU A 122 12.02 -47.06 -31.18
N ARG A 123 11.53 -45.87 -31.58
CA ARG A 123 10.70 -45.71 -32.80
C ARG A 123 11.30 -44.82 -33.91
N ALA A 124 12.57 -44.44 -33.80
CA ALA A 124 13.25 -43.66 -34.83
C ALA A 124 13.67 -44.49 -36.07
N VAL A 125 13.71 -45.82 -35.98
CA VAL A 125 14.16 -46.70 -37.07
C VAL A 125 13.03 -47.19 -37.99
N GLN A 126 11.75 -47.08 -37.57
CA GLN A 126 10.61 -47.60 -38.35
C GLN A 126 9.81 -46.52 -39.11
N ILE A 127 9.99 -45.23 -38.81
CA ILE A 127 9.19 -44.15 -39.41
C ILE A 127 9.82 -43.59 -40.70
N THR A 128 11.12 -43.75 -40.90
CA THR A 128 11.83 -43.31 -42.12
C THR A 128 11.45 -44.13 -43.36
N ALA A 129 11.14 -45.42 -43.21
CA ALA A 129 10.73 -46.28 -44.32
C ALA A 129 9.31 -45.95 -44.85
N VAL A 130 8.39 -45.54 -43.97
CA VAL A 130 6.99 -45.22 -44.35
C VAL A 130 6.90 -43.83 -45.01
N ALA A 131 7.71 -42.87 -44.57
CA ALA A 131 7.78 -41.54 -45.18
C ALA A 131 8.34 -41.56 -46.61
N ALA A 132 9.29 -42.45 -46.91
CA ALA A 132 9.85 -42.61 -48.25
C ALA A 132 8.82 -43.20 -49.25
N VAL A 133 7.99 -44.15 -48.82
CA VAL A 133 6.93 -44.74 -49.66
C VAL A 133 5.80 -43.75 -49.93
N LEU A 134 5.45 -42.92 -48.93
CA LEU A 134 4.45 -41.86 -49.11
C LEU A 134 4.95 -40.73 -50.03
N LEU A 135 6.23 -40.38 -49.97
CA LEU A 135 6.82 -39.40 -50.89
C LEU A 135 6.90 -39.91 -52.33
N ALA A 136 7.16 -41.21 -52.55
CA ALA A 136 7.13 -41.81 -53.88
C ALA A 136 5.72 -41.79 -54.50
N LEU A 137 4.67 -42.05 -53.70
CA LEU A 137 3.27 -41.97 -54.16
C LEU A 137 2.83 -40.53 -54.49
N VAL A 138 3.35 -39.54 -53.76
CA VAL A 138 3.07 -38.12 -54.03
C VAL A 138 3.78 -37.63 -55.31
N GLN A 139 4.96 -38.15 -55.63
CA GLN A 139 5.65 -37.84 -56.89
C GLN A 139 4.96 -38.45 -58.12
N VAL A 140 4.41 -39.66 -57.99
CA VAL A 140 3.60 -40.27 -59.06
C VAL A 140 2.30 -39.49 -59.29
N GLY A 141 1.70 -38.94 -58.23
CA GLY A 141 0.54 -38.04 -58.34
C GLY A 141 0.85 -36.70 -59.05
N ARG A 142 2.07 -36.15 -58.86
CA ARG A 142 2.51 -34.89 -59.49
C ARG A 142 2.94 -35.04 -60.96
N MET A 143 3.18 -36.25 -61.46
CA MET A 143 3.39 -36.48 -62.91
C MET A 143 2.08 -36.63 -63.70
N ILE A 144 0.96 -36.94 -63.03
CA ILE A 144 -0.36 -37.11 -63.67
C ILE A 144 -1.16 -35.80 -63.69
N THR A 145 -0.86 -34.87 -62.78
CA THR A 145 -1.55 -33.57 -62.66
C THR A 145 -0.54 -32.45 -62.87
N GLY A 146 -0.36 -32.05 -64.12
CA GLY A 146 0.57 -30.99 -64.49
C GLY A 146 0.10 -29.63 -63.96
N GLU A 147 0.58 -29.23 -62.79
CA GLU A 147 0.47 -27.86 -62.29
C GLU A 147 1.78 -27.44 -61.59
N SER A 148 2.37 -26.38 -62.15
CA SER A 148 3.52 -25.68 -61.59
C SER A 148 3.06 -24.34 -61.02
N ALA A 149 3.33 -24.10 -59.74
CA ALA A 149 3.31 -22.74 -59.18
C ALA A 149 4.49 -22.57 -58.22
N THR A 150 5.33 -21.63 -58.62
CA THR A 150 6.53 -21.09 -58.00
C THR A 150 6.25 -20.36 -56.68
N MET A 151 7.07 -20.64 -55.66
CA MET A 151 7.37 -19.70 -54.57
C MET A 151 8.54 -18.79 -54.99
N PRO A 152 8.70 -17.62 -54.34
CA PRO A 152 9.97 -17.44 -53.65
C PRO A 152 9.84 -17.01 -52.19
N ARG A 153 10.87 -17.43 -51.46
CA ARG A 153 11.14 -17.36 -50.02
C ARG A 153 11.70 -16.00 -49.58
N GLY A 154 11.62 -15.76 -48.26
CA GLY A 154 12.56 -14.91 -47.49
C GLY A 154 12.03 -14.62 -46.08
N ARG A 155 11.94 -15.62 -45.19
CA ARG A 155 12.86 -15.92 -44.07
C ARG A 155 12.47 -15.21 -42.76
N GLU A 156 11.96 -16.02 -41.85
CA GLU A 156 11.79 -15.80 -40.41
C GLU A 156 13.14 -15.67 -39.70
N ASP A 157 13.15 -14.93 -38.59
CA ASP A 157 13.74 -15.41 -37.34
C ASP A 157 13.00 -14.79 -36.14
N TYR A 158 12.23 -15.64 -35.46
CA TYR A 158 11.68 -15.43 -34.12
C TYR A 158 12.55 -16.20 -33.12
N ALA A 159 12.84 -15.59 -31.97
CA ALA A 159 13.19 -16.31 -30.76
C ALA A 159 12.39 -15.75 -29.57
N LYS A 160 11.53 -16.62 -29.01
CA LYS A 160 11.12 -16.77 -27.58
C LYS A 160 11.04 -15.48 -26.73
N LYS A 161 9.97 -15.19 -25.97
CA LYS A 161 9.24 -16.08 -25.03
C LYS A 161 8.13 -15.23 -24.37
N ASP A 162 6.90 -15.73 -24.33
CA ASP A 162 5.83 -15.23 -23.46
C ASP A 162 5.96 -15.84 -22.06
N LEU A 163 5.80 -15.02 -21.03
CA LEU A 163 5.32 -15.39 -19.69
C LEU A 163 4.98 -14.12 -18.89
N PHE A 164 3.70 -13.73 -18.84
CA PHE A 164 2.85 -13.80 -17.64
C PHE A 164 1.52 -13.06 -17.86
N GLN A 165 0.45 -13.73 -17.43
CA GLN A 165 -0.95 -13.37 -17.60
C GLN A 165 -1.59 -13.11 -16.23
N GLN A 166 -2.45 -12.08 -16.14
CA GLN A 166 -3.37 -11.83 -15.01
C GLN A 166 -4.57 -12.79 -15.04
N PRO A 167 -5.18 -13.12 -13.89
CA PRO A 167 -6.31 -14.05 -13.83
C PRO A 167 -7.67 -13.34 -13.86
N SER A 168 -8.56 -13.85 -14.70
CA SER A 168 -10.01 -13.67 -14.61
C SER A 168 -10.66 -14.97 -14.13
N ARG A 169 -11.49 -14.89 -13.07
CA ARG A 169 -12.42 -15.95 -12.66
C ARG A 169 -13.84 -15.53 -13.04
N PHE A 170 -14.48 -16.30 -13.91
CA PHE A 170 -15.92 -16.55 -13.86
C PHE A 170 -16.13 -18.01 -14.26
N ALA A 171 -16.80 -18.76 -13.37
CA ALA A 171 -17.26 -20.11 -13.61
C ALA A 171 -18.77 -20.06 -13.88
N ALA A 172 -19.20 -20.85 -14.85
CA ALA A 172 -20.58 -21.07 -15.24
C ALA A 172 -21.26 -22.10 -14.32
N SER A 173 -22.59 -22.03 -14.27
CA SER A 173 -23.47 -23.19 -14.04
C SER A 173 -24.75 -23.04 -14.85
N GLU A 174 -25.17 -24.16 -15.44
CA GLU A 174 -26.17 -24.37 -16.50
C GLU A 174 -27.64 -24.10 -16.12
N PRO A 175 -28.57 -24.08 -17.11
CA PRO A 175 -29.98 -23.81 -16.90
C PRO A 175 -30.85 -25.08 -16.83
N ALA A 176 -31.90 -25.03 -16.01
CA ALA A 176 -33.05 -25.94 -16.07
C ALA A 176 -34.33 -25.17 -16.44
N ARG A 177 -35.20 -25.84 -17.18
CA ARG A 177 -36.35 -25.34 -17.96
C ARG A 177 -37.66 -25.34 -17.14
N ALA A 178 -38.66 -24.65 -17.72
CA ALA A 178 -40.10 -24.55 -17.36
C ALA A 178 -40.43 -23.45 -16.33
N GLY A 179 -41.32 -22.48 -16.55
CA GLY A 179 -42.40 -22.32 -17.52
C GLY A 179 -43.75 -22.33 -16.79
N ALA A 180 -44.34 -21.15 -16.52
CA ALA A 180 -45.79 -20.94 -16.41
C ALA A 180 -46.10 -19.46 -16.09
N LEU A 181 -47.14 -18.97 -16.76
CA LEU A 181 -47.83 -17.70 -16.55
C LEU A 181 -48.55 -17.67 -15.18
N ASP A 182 -48.74 -16.50 -14.57
CA ASP A 182 -50.07 -15.86 -14.56
C ASP A 182 -50.04 -14.41 -14.07
N LYS A 183 -51.07 -13.69 -14.47
CA LYS A 183 -51.33 -12.25 -14.39
C LYS A 183 -52.51 -12.06 -13.44
N SER A 184 -52.50 -11.09 -12.53
CA SER A 184 -53.72 -10.35 -12.12
C SER A 184 -53.46 -9.22 -11.13
N ASP A 185 -54.32 -8.22 -11.28
CA ASP A 185 -54.37 -6.90 -10.67
C ASP A 185 -54.90 -6.86 -9.22
N GLU A 186 -54.71 -5.67 -8.65
CA GLU A 186 -55.63 -4.90 -7.79
C GLU A 186 -55.66 -5.04 -6.24
N LEU A 187 -55.35 -3.86 -5.65
CA LEU A 187 -56.03 -3.13 -4.57
C LEU A 187 -55.91 -3.52 -3.07
N ALA A 188 -55.28 -2.56 -2.38
CA ALA A 188 -55.73 -1.89 -1.15
C ALA A 188 -55.38 -2.45 0.26
N ALA A 189 -55.00 -1.45 1.08
CA ALA A 189 -55.09 -1.33 2.54
C ALA A 189 -53.91 -1.82 3.41
N GLY A 190 -53.44 -0.93 4.29
CA GLY A 190 -52.77 -1.30 5.53
C GLY A 190 -51.50 -0.52 5.87
N ARG A 191 -51.62 0.41 6.81
CA ARG A 191 -50.56 1.26 7.39
C ARG A 191 -49.49 0.48 8.20
N PRO A 192 -48.38 1.14 8.61
CA PRO A 192 -47.06 0.54 8.81
C PRO A 192 -46.82 0.05 10.24
N GLN A 193 -45.88 -0.89 10.41
CA GLN A 193 -45.23 -1.10 11.70
C GLN A 193 -43.70 -1.07 11.56
N ALA A 194 -43.13 -0.25 12.43
CA ALA A 194 -41.73 0.04 12.61
C ALA A 194 -40.98 -1.14 13.21
N VAL A 195 -39.74 -1.34 12.78
CA VAL A 195 -38.75 -2.23 13.40
C VAL A 195 -37.71 -1.33 14.09
N PRO A 196 -37.57 -1.35 15.42
CA PRO A 196 -36.48 -0.65 16.10
C PRO A 196 -35.24 -1.54 16.26
N LEU A 197 -34.09 -0.88 16.17
CA LEU A 197 -32.75 -1.37 16.50
C LEU A 197 -32.65 -1.86 17.95
N GLN A 198 -31.86 -2.90 18.18
CA GLN A 198 -31.43 -3.38 19.49
C GLN A 198 -29.94 -3.08 19.73
N ALA A 199 -29.64 -2.47 20.88
CA ALA A 199 -28.41 -2.58 21.67
C ALA A 199 -28.73 -2.12 23.13
N PRO A 200 -27.87 -2.38 24.13
CA PRO A 200 -27.90 -3.53 25.05
C PRO A 200 -28.29 -3.15 26.51
N PRO A 201 -28.48 -4.12 27.41
CA PRO A 201 -28.46 -3.87 28.87
C PRO A 201 -27.37 -4.65 29.63
N PRO A 202 -27.13 -4.33 30.92
CA PRO A 202 -25.82 -4.46 31.56
C PRO A 202 -25.63 -5.69 32.47
N SER A 203 -24.33 -5.93 32.75
CA SER A 203 -23.67 -6.56 33.90
C SER A 203 -24.48 -7.38 34.92
N SER A 204 -24.06 -8.65 35.14
CA SER A 204 -23.39 -9.09 36.39
C SER A 204 -23.01 -10.59 36.36
N SER A 205 -21.70 -10.84 36.40
CA SER A 205 -20.94 -11.91 37.10
C SER A 205 -21.53 -13.33 37.35
N VAL A 206 -20.87 -14.32 36.72
CA VAL A 206 -20.03 -15.41 37.32
C VAL A 206 -20.67 -16.49 38.22
N GLU A 207 -20.64 -17.72 37.65
CA GLU A 207 -20.33 -19.07 38.19
C GLU A 207 -21.31 -19.97 38.99
N ALA A 208 -21.64 -21.10 38.34
CA ALA A 208 -21.44 -22.50 38.73
C ALA A 208 -21.76 -23.01 40.16
N LYS A 209 -22.73 -23.97 40.19
CA LYS A 209 -22.85 -25.22 40.98
C LYS A 209 -21.59 -25.67 41.75
N ASP A 210 -21.60 -26.28 42.93
CA ASP A 210 -22.59 -26.99 43.76
C ASP A 210 -22.04 -27.07 45.20
N LYS A 211 -22.89 -26.88 46.23
CA LYS A 211 -23.08 -27.76 47.41
C LYS A 211 -23.75 -27.00 48.57
N ALA A 212 -24.74 -27.68 49.15
CA ALA A 212 -25.70 -27.17 50.13
C ALA A 212 -25.33 -27.55 51.58
N GLU A 213 -26.16 -27.01 52.49
CA GLU A 213 -26.27 -27.17 53.96
C GLU A 213 -25.59 -26.05 54.78
N ALA A 214 -26.20 -25.37 55.76
CA ALA A 214 -27.57 -25.28 56.27
C ALA A 214 -27.65 -24.03 57.21
N PHE A 215 -28.85 -23.42 57.31
CA PHE A 215 -29.48 -22.63 58.42
C PHE A 215 -28.62 -22.23 59.66
N ALA A 216 -28.72 -21.06 60.32
CA ALA A 216 -29.71 -19.98 60.38
C ALA A 216 -29.20 -18.78 61.25
N ARG A 217 -29.64 -17.56 60.87
CA ARG A 217 -30.28 -16.48 61.67
C ARG A 217 -29.58 -15.81 62.90
N ALA A 218 -29.38 -14.50 62.70
CA ALA A 218 -29.72 -13.33 63.56
C ALA A 218 -28.77 -12.78 64.66
N GLN A 219 -28.36 -11.53 64.39
CA GLN A 219 -28.43 -10.30 65.21
C GLN A 219 -27.68 -10.16 66.55
N ALA A 220 -27.02 -9.00 66.64
CA ALA A 220 -26.21 -8.42 67.72
C ALA A 220 -27.08 -7.81 68.87
N PRO A 221 -26.52 -7.02 69.80
CA PRO A 221 -25.52 -7.34 70.85
C PRO A 221 -26.02 -6.88 72.26
N THR A 222 -25.05 -6.74 73.18
CA THR A 222 -25.04 -6.03 74.50
C THR A 222 -25.34 -6.78 75.81
N ALA A 223 -24.25 -6.85 76.60
CA ALA A 223 -24.08 -6.49 78.01
C ALA A 223 -24.67 -7.39 79.12
N THR A 224 -23.79 -7.78 80.07
CA THR A 224 -23.81 -7.30 81.49
C THR A 224 -23.25 -8.36 82.45
N GLU A 225 -22.15 -8.00 83.14
CA GLU A 225 -21.81 -8.23 84.56
C GLU A 225 -21.91 -9.64 85.18
N SER A 226 -21.06 -10.12 86.10
CA SER A 226 -20.03 -9.51 86.94
C SER A 226 -19.37 -10.59 87.83
N ASN A 227 -18.25 -10.20 88.45
CA ASN A 227 -17.75 -10.61 89.78
C ASN A 227 -17.04 -11.98 89.92
N LEU A 228 -15.93 -12.15 90.67
CA LEU A 228 -15.07 -11.33 91.56
C LEU A 228 -13.75 -12.14 91.71
N SER A 229 -12.55 -11.52 91.77
CA SER A 229 -11.83 -11.14 93.01
C SER A 229 -10.56 -10.35 92.56
N ALA A 230 -10.33 -9.06 92.86
CA ALA A 230 -10.01 -8.38 94.14
C ALA A 230 -8.78 -8.99 94.84
N ALA A 231 -7.70 -8.30 95.24
CA ALA A 231 -7.24 -6.89 95.27
C ALA A 231 -5.72 -6.99 95.66
N GLU A 232 -4.73 -6.27 95.13
CA GLU A 232 -4.37 -4.85 95.27
C GLU A 232 -2.96 -4.70 95.87
N ASN A 233 -2.08 -4.00 95.14
CA ASN A 233 -1.01 -3.17 95.71
C ASN A 233 -0.63 -2.12 94.66
N ALA A 234 -0.67 -0.86 95.07
CA ALA A 234 -0.55 0.33 94.25
C ALA A 234 0.91 0.82 94.12
N ALA A 235 1.31 1.19 92.90
CA ALA A 235 2.28 2.25 92.56
C ALA A 235 2.25 2.47 91.03
N PRO A 236 2.73 3.61 90.49
CA PRO A 236 2.02 4.86 90.37
C PRO A 236 1.73 5.23 88.90
N LYS A 237 0.82 6.20 88.75
CA LYS A 237 0.44 6.89 87.50
C LYS A 237 1.66 7.26 86.64
N PRO A 238 1.79 6.78 85.39
CA PRO A 238 2.80 7.29 84.48
C PRO A 238 2.41 8.71 84.01
N ALA A 239 3.28 9.67 84.31
CA ALA A 239 3.34 10.95 83.63
C ALA A 239 3.71 10.76 82.15
N GLU A 240 3.37 11.76 81.35
CA GLU A 240 3.61 11.92 79.92
C GLU A 240 4.99 11.45 79.43
N THR A 241 5.01 10.83 78.25
CA THR A 241 6.15 10.91 77.34
C THR A 241 5.67 11.59 76.05
N PRO A 242 6.15 12.79 75.71
CA PRO A 242 5.87 13.41 74.41
C PRO A 242 6.50 12.56 73.31
N ALA A 243 5.74 12.27 72.25
CA ALA A 243 6.17 11.43 71.13
C ALA A 243 7.50 11.91 70.51
N PRO A 244 8.62 11.17 70.66
CA PRO A 244 9.88 11.49 69.99
C PRO A 244 10.06 10.73 68.66
N GLU A 245 9.14 9.84 68.28
CA GLU A 245 9.32 8.93 67.13
C GLU A 245 9.09 9.56 65.75
N LEU A 246 8.34 10.67 65.65
CA LEU A 246 8.09 11.34 64.36
C LEU A 246 9.24 12.25 63.91
N ALA A 247 10.05 12.75 64.84
CA ALA A 247 11.10 13.74 64.55
C ALA A 247 12.31 13.17 63.80
N ASN A 248 12.47 11.83 63.79
CA ASN A 248 13.63 11.16 63.19
C ASN A 248 13.30 10.37 61.91
N ARG A 249 12.06 10.45 61.41
CA ARG A 249 11.69 9.79 60.15
C ARG A 249 12.15 10.63 58.96
N LYS A 250 12.82 9.97 58.01
CA LYS A 250 13.25 10.57 56.73
C LYS A 250 12.20 10.22 55.67
N LEU A 251 11.26 11.13 55.44
CA LEU A 251 10.18 10.98 54.47
C LEU A 251 10.40 11.88 53.25
N ILE A 252 10.40 11.30 52.06
CA ILE A 252 10.43 12.04 50.79
C ILE A 252 9.00 12.19 50.31
N ARG A 253 8.56 13.41 50.02
CA ARG A 253 7.20 13.68 49.51
C ARG A 253 7.27 14.34 48.14
N ASN A 254 6.53 13.78 47.19
CA ASN A 254 6.43 14.28 45.82
C ASN A 254 4.97 14.41 45.40
N ALA A 255 4.67 15.42 44.61
CA ALA A 255 3.33 15.61 44.06
C ALA A 255 3.41 15.99 42.58
N THR A 256 2.55 15.39 41.78
CA THR A 256 2.36 15.75 40.37
C THR A 256 0.93 16.22 40.19
N VAL A 257 0.75 17.40 39.61
CA VAL A 257 -0.57 18.01 39.44
C VAL A 257 -0.73 18.45 38.00
N HIS A 258 -1.85 18.11 37.38
CA HIS A 258 -2.23 18.57 36.05
C HIS A 258 -3.43 19.50 36.17
N LEU A 259 -3.25 20.76 35.81
CA LEU A 259 -4.32 21.76 35.80
C LEU A 259 -4.57 22.31 34.41
N GLU A 260 -5.84 22.45 34.11
CA GLU A 260 -6.33 23.25 33.01
C GLU A 260 -6.70 24.65 33.51
N ILE A 261 -6.13 25.68 32.91
CA ILE A 261 -6.19 27.07 33.38
C ILE A 261 -6.66 28.02 32.28
N VAL A 262 -7.07 29.22 32.65
CA VAL A 262 -7.52 30.23 31.67
C VAL A 262 -6.33 30.99 31.06
N SER A 263 -5.33 31.32 31.87
CA SER A 263 -4.16 32.13 31.50
C SER A 263 -2.91 31.57 32.17
N PHE A 264 -1.92 31.20 31.37
CA PHE A 264 -0.67 30.62 31.88
C PHE A 264 0.11 31.59 32.74
N ASP A 265 0.28 32.84 32.29
CA ASP A 265 1.08 33.84 32.98
C ASP A 265 0.49 34.18 34.35
N ASP A 266 -0.83 34.34 34.44
CA ASP A 266 -1.52 34.60 35.71
C ASP A 266 -1.40 33.43 36.69
N ALA A 267 -1.46 32.19 36.18
CA ALA A 267 -1.32 30.99 37.00
C ALA A 267 0.10 30.89 37.58
N VAL A 268 1.14 31.11 36.77
CA VAL A 268 2.55 31.08 37.23
C VAL A 268 2.80 32.15 38.30
N GLN A 269 2.27 33.37 38.12
CA GLN A 269 2.38 34.42 39.13
C GLN A 269 1.73 34.02 40.46
N LYS A 270 0.52 33.47 40.42
CA LYS A 270 -0.20 33.01 41.63
C LYS A 270 0.49 31.83 42.30
N ILE A 271 0.98 30.85 41.54
CA ILE A 271 1.76 29.71 42.06
C ILE A 271 3.02 30.23 42.76
N THR A 272 3.71 31.19 42.17
CA THR A 272 4.91 31.79 42.77
C THR A 272 4.58 32.51 44.09
N ALA A 273 3.45 33.20 44.17
CA ALA A 273 2.98 33.84 45.40
C ALA A 273 2.64 32.82 46.49
N PHE A 274 1.90 31.75 46.15
CA PHE A 274 1.56 30.68 47.09
C PHE A 274 2.80 29.92 47.56
N ALA A 275 3.77 29.70 46.69
CA ALA A 275 5.03 29.06 47.05
C ALA A 275 5.76 29.89 48.12
N LYS A 276 5.86 31.22 47.93
CA LYS A 276 6.49 32.11 48.92
C LYS A 276 5.77 32.13 50.25
N GLU A 277 4.43 32.15 50.24
CA GLU A 277 3.60 32.15 51.45
C GLU A 277 3.81 30.88 52.29
N GLU A 278 3.93 29.72 51.62
CA GLU A 278 4.13 28.42 52.26
C GLU A 278 5.63 28.09 52.53
N ARG A 279 6.49 29.11 52.50
CA ARG A 279 7.96 29.02 52.71
C ARG A 279 8.67 28.08 51.71
N GLY A 280 8.19 28.05 50.48
CA GLY A 280 8.79 27.38 49.34
C GLY A 280 9.33 28.35 48.28
N TYR A 281 9.85 27.80 47.19
CA TYR A 281 10.33 28.53 46.03
C TYR A 281 10.08 27.77 44.73
N VAL A 282 10.00 28.51 43.62
CA VAL A 282 9.91 27.93 42.28
C VAL A 282 11.33 27.58 41.82
N ALA A 283 11.55 26.30 41.50
CA ALA A 283 12.85 25.80 41.05
C ALA A 283 13.01 25.95 39.53
N THR A 284 11.96 25.59 38.77
CA THR A 284 11.97 25.62 37.30
C THR A 284 10.62 26.06 36.78
N THR A 285 10.61 26.83 35.70
CA THR A 285 9.40 27.17 34.93
C THR A 285 9.73 27.03 33.47
N ASP A 286 9.01 26.14 32.80
CA ASP A 286 9.10 25.90 31.37
C ASP A 286 7.77 26.24 30.73
N SER A 287 7.81 26.90 29.58
CA SER A 287 6.60 27.22 28.81
C SER A 287 6.84 27.01 27.33
N GLN A 288 5.81 26.55 26.64
CA GLN A 288 5.78 26.35 25.21
C GLN A 288 4.50 26.98 24.66
N LYS A 289 4.67 27.89 23.71
CA LYS A 289 3.57 28.50 22.97
C LYS A 289 3.22 27.67 21.74
N GLN A 290 1.95 27.32 21.59
CA GLN A 290 1.44 26.61 20.43
C GLN A 290 1.10 27.56 19.28
N ALA A 291 0.87 26.99 18.09
CA ALA A 291 0.52 27.75 16.89
C ALA A 291 -0.84 28.48 16.99
N ASN A 292 -1.76 27.97 17.81
CA ASN A 292 -3.02 28.64 18.16
C ASN A 292 -2.85 29.80 19.17
N GLY A 293 -1.61 30.07 19.61
CA GLY A 293 -1.30 31.12 20.57
C GLY A 293 -1.47 30.71 22.03
N LYS A 294 -2.00 29.51 22.31
CA LYS A 294 -2.19 28.98 23.65
C LYS A 294 -0.87 28.51 24.27
N LEU A 295 -0.77 28.60 25.59
CA LEU A 295 0.42 28.23 26.35
C LEU A 295 0.20 26.95 27.15
N ARG A 296 1.25 26.11 27.19
CA ARG A 296 1.36 25.00 28.12
C ARG A 296 2.76 25.01 28.73
N GLY A 297 2.89 24.43 29.91
CA GLY A 297 4.19 24.42 30.58
C GLY A 297 4.18 23.61 31.86
N SER A 298 5.36 23.53 32.47
CA SER A 298 5.55 22.88 33.76
C SER A 298 6.24 23.82 34.72
N VAL A 299 5.73 23.88 35.95
CA VAL A 299 6.32 24.62 37.05
C VAL A 299 6.71 23.62 38.13
N VAL A 300 7.99 23.59 38.49
CA VAL A 300 8.50 22.76 39.59
C VAL A 300 8.68 23.65 40.80
N VAL A 301 7.99 23.31 41.89
CA VAL A 301 8.01 24.07 43.14
C VAL A 301 8.55 23.20 44.26
N LYS A 302 9.44 23.75 45.08
CA LYS A 302 9.95 23.12 46.29
C LYS A 302 9.33 23.79 47.50
N VAL A 303 8.66 23.02 48.35
CA VAL A 303 7.94 23.52 49.54
C VAL A 303 8.32 22.67 50.76
N LEU A 304 8.24 23.23 51.97
CA LEU A 304 8.44 22.44 53.18
C LEU A 304 7.41 21.29 53.26
N PRO A 305 7.82 20.06 53.65
CA PRO A 305 6.93 18.90 53.67
C PRO A 305 5.66 19.08 54.51
N GLU A 306 5.74 19.89 55.57
CA GLU A 306 4.62 20.20 56.48
C GLU A 306 3.56 21.10 55.81
N ASN A 307 3.97 21.94 54.85
CA ASN A 307 3.07 22.88 54.17
C ASN A 307 2.58 22.37 52.81
N LEU A 308 3.06 21.20 52.37
CA LEU A 308 2.73 20.62 51.06
C LEU A 308 1.22 20.50 50.84
N ASP A 309 0.51 19.93 51.82
CA ASP A 309 -0.93 19.65 51.70
C ASP A 309 -1.74 20.95 51.59
N ARG A 310 -1.33 22.02 52.29
CA ARG A 310 -1.93 23.36 52.19
C ARG A 310 -1.65 24.03 50.84
N PHE A 311 -0.42 23.91 50.35
CA PHE A 311 -0.02 24.42 49.04
C PHE A 311 -0.83 23.78 47.90
N LEU A 312 -1.00 22.46 47.93
CA LEU A 312 -1.79 21.72 46.93
C LEU A 312 -3.27 22.15 46.93
N GLN A 313 -3.86 22.42 48.11
CA GLN A 313 -5.23 22.94 48.20
C GLN A 313 -5.38 24.31 47.52
N LYS A 314 -4.42 25.22 47.68
CA LYS A 314 -4.44 26.54 47.03
C LYS A 314 -4.32 26.43 45.50
N ILE A 315 -3.48 25.53 45.00
CA ILE A 315 -3.30 25.32 43.56
C ILE A 315 -4.60 24.86 42.90
N ARG A 316 -5.37 23.97 43.54
CA ARG A 316 -6.65 23.48 43.01
C ARG A 316 -7.65 24.61 42.70
N GLY A 317 -7.53 25.76 43.36
CA GLY A 317 -8.37 26.93 43.10
C GLY A 317 -7.97 27.75 41.87
N LEU A 318 -6.83 27.47 41.23
CA LEU A 318 -6.33 28.23 40.08
C LEU A 318 -6.94 27.82 38.74
N GLY A 319 -7.50 26.61 38.67
CA GLY A 319 -8.01 26.03 37.44
C GLY A 319 -8.77 24.73 37.70
N GLU A 320 -9.08 24.03 36.61
CA GLU A 320 -9.72 22.73 36.68
C GLU A 320 -8.66 21.63 36.87
N LEU A 321 -8.75 20.90 37.98
CA LEU A 321 -7.85 19.81 38.27
C LEU A 321 -8.15 18.60 37.37
N LYS A 322 -7.24 18.26 36.46
CA LYS A 322 -7.37 17.07 35.61
C LYS A 322 -6.88 15.82 36.30
N ASN A 323 -5.73 15.92 36.98
CA ASN A 323 -5.14 14.79 37.69
C ASN A 323 -4.25 15.29 38.83
N GLN A 324 -4.20 14.54 39.92
CA GLN A 324 -3.29 14.77 41.02
C GLN A 324 -2.78 13.44 41.58
N THR A 325 -1.47 13.31 41.64
CA THR A 325 -0.78 12.19 42.29
C THR A 325 0.05 12.73 43.45
N LEU A 326 -0.05 12.11 44.61
CA LEU A 326 0.77 12.40 45.78
C LEU A 326 1.47 11.12 46.20
N GLY A 327 2.80 11.15 46.27
CA GLY A 327 3.63 10.06 46.75
C GLY A 327 4.33 10.43 48.05
N THR A 328 4.59 9.42 48.87
CA THR A 328 5.39 9.54 50.08
C THR A 328 6.22 8.28 50.21
N GLU A 329 7.53 8.44 50.30
CA GLU A 329 8.49 7.36 50.42
C GLU A 329 9.22 7.47 51.76
N ASP A 330 9.26 6.38 52.52
CA ASP A 330 9.98 6.31 53.79
C ASP A 330 11.38 5.73 53.56
N VAL A 331 12.39 6.60 53.60
CA VAL A 331 13.81 6.23 53.42
C VAL A 331 14.55 6.13 54.74
N THR A 332 13.85 6.17 55.88
CA THR A 332 14.46 6.20 57.23
C THR A 332 15.45 5.05 57.44
N LYS A 333 15.03 3.82 57.11
CA LYS A 333 15.87 2.62 57.29
C LYS A 333 17.10 2.66 56.38
N ALA A 334 16.92 2.98 55.11
CA ALA A 334 18.01 3.03 54.13
C ALA A 334 19.02 4.13 54.49
N TYR A 335 18.53 5.31 54.90
CA TYR A 335 19.35 6.42 55.32
C TYR A 335 20.26 6.06 56.50
N PHE A 336 19.68 5.53 57.59
CA PHE A 336 20.47 5.18 58.78
C PHE A 336 21.41 3.98 58.55
N ASP A 337 21.05 3.03 57.68
CA ASP A 337 21.96 1.95 57.28
C ASP A 337 23.17 2.49 56.51
N THR A 338 22.94 3.35 55.51
CA THR A 338 24.03 3.99 54.74
C THR A 338 24.91 4.88 55.63
N ASP A 339 24.34 5.64 56.57
CA ASP A 339 25.11 6.45 57.53
C ASP A 339 25.98 5.57 58.45
N ALA A 340 25.45 4.46 58.95
CA ALA A 340 26.23 3.52 59.76
C ALA A 340 27.37 2.88 58.95
N ARG A 341 27.10 2.50 57.69
CA ARG A 341 28.11 1.97 56.77
C ARG A 341 29.17 2.99 56.43
N LEU A 342 28.79 4.25 56.22
CA LEU A 342 29.72 5.37 55.99
C LEU A 342 30.68 5.53 57.17
N LYS A 343 30.16 5.55 58.40
CA LYS A 343 30.98 5.66 59.63
C LYS A 343 31.99 4.52 59.72
N ASN A 344 31.57 3.29 59.44
CA ASN A 344 32.46 2.13 59.43
C ASN A 344 33.52 2.22 58.33
N ALA A 345 33.15 2.70 57.13
CA ALA A 345 34.08 2.90 56.03
C ALA A 345 35.15 3.96 56.35
N HIS A 346 34.80 5.06 57.02
CA HIS A 346 35.78 6.03 57.50
C HIS A 346 36.76 5.46 58.54
N VAL A 347 36.28 4.59 59.44
CA VAL A 347 37.17 3.89 60.38
C VAL A 347 38.13 2.97 59.63
N MET A 348 37.66 2.27 58.59
CA MET A 348 38.49 1.42 57.73
C MET A 348 39.51 2.24 56.95
N GLU A 349 39.10 3.38 56.37
CA GLU A 349 39.97 4.32 55.68
C GLU A 349 41.12 4.76 56.60
N GLN A 350 40.79 5.18 57.83
CA GLN A 350 41.80 5.63 58.79
C GLN A 350 42.79 4.51 59.16
N ARG A 351 42.31 3.27 59.34
CA ARG A 351 43.18 2.12 59.60
C ARG A 351 44.11 1.82 58.42
N LEU A 352 43.62 1.94 57.18
CA LEU A 352 44.44 1.77 55.98
C LEU A 352 45.50 2.88 55.87
N ILE A 353 45.13 4.13 56.15
CA ILE A 353 46.05 5.27 56.19
C ILE A 353 47.12 5.05 57.26
N ASP A 354 46.76 4.60 58.46
CA ASP A 354 47.72 4.38 59.53
C ASP A 354 48.66 3.20 59.21
N MET A 355 48.15 2.14 58.55
CA MET A 355 49.00 1.08 58.00
C MET A 355 50.02 1.61 56.98
N LEU A 356 49.64 2.56 56.11
CA LEU A 356 50.57 3.19 55.16
C LEU A 356 51.65 4.02 55.88
N LYS A 357 51.31 4.69 57.00
CA LYS A 357 52.27 5.48 57.78
C LYS A 357 53.28 4.62 58.55
N THR A 358 52.84 3.47 59.09
CA THR A 358 53.68 2.64 59.97
C THR A 358 54.40 1.49 59.27
N LYS A 359 54.02 1.11 58.05
CA LYS A 359 54.63 -0.03 57.34
C LYS A 359 55.93 0.36 56.62
N THR A 360 57.01 -0.33 56.99
CA THR A 360 58.32 -0.35 56.29
C THR A 360 58.52 -1.66 55.52
N GLY A 361 57.49 -2.11 54.78
CA GLY A 361 57.40 -3.44 54.13
C GLY A 361 57.75 -3.46 52.62
N LYS A 362 57.47 -4.60 51.95
CA LYS A 362 57.70 -4.78 50.50
C LYS A 362 56.76 -3.86 49.68
N VAL A 363 57.24 -3.35 48.55
CA VAL A 363 56.48 -2.45 47.65
C VAL A 363 55.12 -3.04 47.23
N ALA A 364 55.04 -4.36 47.03
CA ALA A 364 53.79 -5.03 46.67
C ALA A 364 52.68 -4.89 47.74
N ASP A 365 53.05 -4.95 49.03
CA ASP A 365 52.09 -4.81 50.13
C ASP A 365 51.58 -3.38 50.24
N LEU A 366 52.43 -2.39 49.89
CA LEU A 366 52.07 -0.98 49.84
C LEU A 366 51.04 -0.72 48.73
N LEU A 367 51.32 -1.21 47.51
CA LEU A 367 50.42 -1.09 46.37
C LEU A 367 49.05 -1.74 46.63
N GLN A 368 49.01 -2.85 47.36
CA GLN A 368 47.75 -3.50 47.73
C GLN A 368 46.94 -2.65 48.73
N VAL A 369 47.58 -2.06 49.74
CA VAL A 369 46.90 -1.16 50.69
C VAL A 369 46.42 0.12 49.99
N GLU A 370 47.20 0.68 49.06
CA GLU A 370 46.78 1.82 48.25
C GLU A 370 45.56 1.50 47.37
N LYS A 371 45.52 0.32 46.76
CA LYS A 371 44.36 -0.14 45.97
C LYS A 371 43.10 -0.28 46.82
N GLU A 372 43.21 -0.90 47.99
CA GLU A 372 42.07 -1.01 48.92
C GLU A 372 41.65 0.36 49.47
N LEU A 373 42.60 1.26 49.75
CA LEU A 373 42.29 2.63 50.17
C LEU A 373 41.53 3.39 49.09
N ALA A 374 41.96 3.29 47.83
CA ALA A 374 41.26 3.90 46.70
C ALA A 374 39.81 3.40 46.58
N ARG A 375 39.61 2.07 46.70
CA ARG A 375 38.28 1.47 46.70
C ARG A 375 37.41 1.96 47.86
N VAL A 376 37.94 1.97 49.09
CA VAL A 376 37.19 2.43 50.27
C VAL A 376 36.79 3.91 50.13
N ARG A 377 37.67 4.75 49.57
CA ARG A 377 37.34 6.15 49.28
C ARG A 377 36.22 6.30 48.26
N GLU A 378 36.24 5.51 47.19
CA GLU A 378 35.16 5.49 46.21
C GLU A 378 33.82 5.09 46.86
N GLU A 379 33.83 4.07 47.73
CA GLU A 379 32.64 3.65 48.48
C GLU A 379 32.13 4.75 49.43
N ILE A 380 33.04 5.46 50.11
CA ILE A 380 32.72 6.62 50.96
C ILE A 380 32.07 7.72 50.13
N GLU A 381 32.68 8.14 49.03
CA GLU A 381 32.17 9.21 48.17
C GLU A 381 30.76 8.88 47.65
N LYS A 382 30.53 7.64 47.24
CA LYS A 382 29.22 7.16 46.82
C LYS A 382 28.18 7.25 47.94
N MET A 383 28.48 6.70 49.12
CA MET A 383 27.55 6.73 50.26
C MET A 383 27.28 8.17 50.74
N GLN A 384 28.29 9.05 50.73
CA GLN A 384 28.11 10.48 51.03
C GLN A 384 27.20 11.15 49.99
N GLY A 385 27.34 10.82 48.72
CA GLY A 385 26.47 11.29 47.64
C GLY A 385 25.02 10.87 47.85
N GLU A 386 24.78 9.60 48.20
CA GLU A 386 23.45 9.05 48.50
C GLU A 386 22.79 9.76 49.68
N LEU A 387 23.51 9.95 50.79
CA LEU A 387 23.00 10.67 51.98
C LEU A 387 22.67 12.13 51.64
N LYS A 388 23.55 12.83 50.93
CA LYS A 388 23.30 14.21 50.47
C LYS A 388 22.06 14.30 49.58
N TYR A 389 21.85 13.32 48.71
CA TYR A 389 20.66 13.24 47.87
C TYR A 389 19.40 13.10 48.72
N TRP A 390 19.34 12.11 49.63
CA TRP A 390 18.18 11.95 50.49
C TRP A 390 17.92 13.15 51.40
N ASP A 391 18.97 13.76 51.98
CA ASP A 391 18.79 14.97 52.78
C ASP A 391 18.18 16.11 51.98
N SER A 392 18.58 16.29 50.70
CA SER A 392 17.98 17.29 49.82
C SER A 392 16.50 17.01 49.50
N GLN A 393 16.10 15.74 49.43
CA GLN A 393 14.73 15.30 49.11
C GLN A 393 13.81 15.27 50.34
N VAL A 394 14.37 15.07 51.53
CA VAL A 394 13.63 15.11 52.79
C VAL A 394 13.41 16.55 53.25
N GLN A 395 14.36 17.45 52.96
CA GLN A 395 14.25 18.86 53.34
C GLN A 395 13.11 19.59 52.62
N PHE A 396 12.84 19.24 51.36
CA PHE A 396 11.80 19.86 50.55
C PHE A 396 10.95 18.83 49.82
N ALA A 397 9.63 18.98 49.91
CA ALA A 397 8.72 18.30 49.03
C ALA A 397 8.76 18.91 47.63
N THR A 398 8.84 18.07 46.59
CA THR A 398 8.86 18.50 45.19
C THR A 398 7.48 18.39 44.58
N VAL A 399 6.96 19.51 44.06
CA VAL A 399 5.66 19.58 43.38
C VAL A 399 5.87 19.94 41.92
N THR A 400 5.50 19.03 41.03
CA THR A 400 5.54 19.25 39.58
C THR A 400 4.13 19.58 39.10
N ILE A 401 3.93 20.81 38.65
CA ILE A 401 2.64 21.33 38.22
C ILE A 401 2.68 21.48 36.70
N SER A 402 1.94 20.62 35.99
CA SER A 402 1.71 20.76 34.56
C SER A 402 0.49 21.65 34.34
N LEU A 403 0.67 22.72 33.59
CA LEU A 403 -0.35 23.71 33.28
C LEU A 403 -0.63 23.69 31.78
N ALA A 404 -1.90 23.63 31.42
CA ALA A 404 -2.36 23.78 30.03
C ALA A 404 -3.50 24.79 29.99
N GLU A 405 -3.46 25.73 29.05
CA GLU A 405 -4.60 26.63 28.84
C GLU A 405 -5.81 25.88 28.28
N LYS A 406 -7.01 26.39 28.58
CA LYS A 406 -8.25 25.88 28.00
C LYS A 406 -8.22 25.95 26.46
N ASP A 407 -8.87 24.97 25.86
CA ASP A 407 -9.09 24.86 24.40
C ASP A 407 -7.78 24.68 23.61
N MET A 408 -6.81 23.94 24.16
CA MET A 408 -5.54 23.60 23.48
C MET A 408 -5.74 22.90 22.13
N GLU A 409 -6.86 22.19 21.96
CA GLU A 409 -7.16 21.43 20.74
C GLU A 409 -7.83 22.26 19.64
N GLU A 410 -8.20 23.52 19.92
CA GLU A 410 -8.82 24.36 18.90
C GLU A 410 -7.82 24.76 17.81
N PRO A 411 -8.21 24.58 16.53
CA PRO A 411 -7.32 24.87 15.44
C PRO A 411 -7.16 26.36 15.20
N ALA A 412 -5.90 26.78 15.04
CA ALA A 412 -5.55 28.16 14.74
C ALA A 412 -6.13 28.64 13.39
N ALA A 413 -6.23 27.74 12.42
CA ALA A 413 -6.69 28.00 11.07
C ALA A 413 -7.12 26.70 10.38
N PHE A 414 -7.99 26.82 9.38
CA PHE A 414 -8.27 25.75 8.42
C PHE A 414 -7.64 26.06 7.07
N LEU A 415 -6.92 25.09 6.54
CA LEU A 415 -6.54 25.05 5.13
C LEU A 415 -7.60 24.31 4.33
N LEU A 416 -8.17 24.96 3.31
CA LEU A 416 -8.99 24.27 2.32
C LEU A 416 -8.09 23.81 1.19
N LYS A 417 -7.93 22.50 1.04
CA LYS A 417 -7.31 21.89 -0.13
C LYS A 417 -8.39 21.50 -1.10
N GLU A 418 -8.29 21.98 -2.33
CA GLU A 418 -9.19 21.59 -3.41
C GLU A 418 -8.44 20.71 -4.40
N ARG A 419 -9.02 19.56 -4.73
CA ARG A 419 -8.53 18.65 -5.76
C ARG A 419 -9.59 18.48 -6.83
N ALA A 420 -9.25 18.81 -8.06
CA ALA A 420 -10.10 18.67 -9.21
C ALA A 420 -9.52 17.62 -10.17
N GLN A 421 -10.39 16.75 -10.68
CA GLN A 421 -10.10 15.78 -11.73
C GLN A 421 -10.95 16.15 -12.95
N LEU A 422 -10.29 16.29 -14.09
CA LEU A 422 -10.91 16.67 -15.36
C LEU A 422 -10.47 15.70 -16.46
N ALA A 423 -11.41 14.95 -17.01
CA ALA A 423 -11.20 14.10 -18.17
C ALA A 423 -11.84 14.74 -19.40
N LEU A 424 -11.11 14.82 -20.51
CA LEU A 424 -11.50 15.49 -21.73
C LEU A 424 -11.24 14.59 -22.94
N TYR A 425 -12.15 14.64 -23.91
CA TYR A 425 -11.95 14.13 -25.26
C TYR A 425 -11.61 15.28 -26.20
N ALA A 426 -10.53 15.10 -26.98
CA ALA A 426 -10.09 16.08 -27.96
C ALA A 426 -9.81 15.41 -29.33
N PRO A 427 -10.07 16.10 -30.45
CA PRO A 427 -9.75 15.58 -31.78
C PRO A 427 -8.24 15.52 -32.01
N ASP A 428 -7.50 16.52 -31.52
CA ASP A 428 -6.04 16.58 -31.56
C ASP A 428 -5.46 16.75 -30.15
N VAL A 429 -5.04 15.62 -29.57
CA VAL A 429 -4.49 15.57 -28.21
C VAL A 429 -3.18 16.34 -28.09
N GLU A 430 -2.35 16.36 -29.14
CA GLU A 430 -1.04 17.02 -29.11
C GLU A 430 -1.19 18.54 -29.15
N LYS A 431 -2.10 19.05 -29.99
CA LYS A 431 -2.45 20.47 -29.99
C LYS A 431 -3.00 20.91 -28.63
N ILE A 432 -3.98 20.20 -28.08
CA ILE A 432 -4.57 20.58 -26.79
C ILE A 432 -3.56 20.46 -25.64
N TYR A 433 -2.70 19.45 -25.66
CA TYR A 433 -1.60 19.34 -24.69
C TYR A 433 -0.70 20.59 -24.68
N ASN A 434 -0.35 21.09 -25.86
CA ASN A 434 0.45 22.32 -25.98
C ASN A 434 -0.35 23.57 -25.56
N ASP A 435 -1.62 23.66 -25.92
CA ASP A 435 -2.51 24.76 -25.53
C ASP A 435 -2.69 24.83 -24.00
N VAL A 436 -2.83 23.67 -23.32
CA VAL A 436 -2.88 23.58 -21.85
C VAL A 436 -1.53 23.91 -21.23
N LYS A 437 -0.42 23.46 -21.84
CA LYS A 437 0.93 23.80 -21.38
C LYS A 437 1.20 25.31 -21.45
N ALA A 438 0.62 26.01 -22.43
CA ALA A 438 0.71 27.46 -22.57
C ALA A 438 -0.03 28.24 -21.48
N LEU A 439 -0.90 27.58 -20.68
CA LEU A 439 -1.55 28.19 -19.52
C LEU A 439 -0.63 28.34 -18.30
N ALA A 440 0.58 27.80 -18.34
CA ALA A 440 1.55 27.93 -17.27
C ALA A 440 1.90 29.41 -17.00
N SER A 441 1.84 29.81 -15.72
CA SER A 441 2.10 31.18 -15.28
C SER A 441 2.69 31.17 -13.86
N GLN A 442 3.03 32.33 -13.29
CA GLN A 442 3.45 32.41 -11.88
C GLN A 442 2.40 31.85 -10.92
N LYS A 443 1.12 31.87 -11.31
CA LYS A 443 -0.03 31.39 -10.54
C LYS A 443 -0.53 30.02 -10.95
N VAL A 444 -0.03 29.47 -12.07
CA VAL A 444 -0.38 28.15 -12.60
C VAL A 444 0.89 27.35 -12.82
N GLN A 445 1.20 26.45 -11.90
CA GLN A 445 2.42 25.65 -11.93
C GLN A 445 2.10 24.23 -12.40
N ILE A 446 2.66 23.83 -13.54
CA ILE A 446 2.50 22.46 -14.04
C ILE A 446 3.49 21.56 -13.28
N THR A 447 2.99 20.58 -12.54
CA THR A 447 3.79 19.62 -11.77
C THR A 447 4.14 18.38 -12.58
N ASN A 448 3.21 17.94 -13.43
CA ASN A 448 3.42 16.81 -14.33
C ASN A 448 2.77 17.11 -15.69
N ALA A 449 3.43 16.73 -16.78
CA ALA A 449 2.91 16.82 -18.13
C ALA A 449 3.53 15.70 -18.97
N GLN A 450 2.70 14.75 -19.39
CA GLN A 450 3.11 13.58 -20.14
C GLN A 450 2.20 13.42 -21.36
N LEU A 451 2.82 13.17 -22.50
CA LEU A 451 2.15 12.80 -23.76
C LEU A 451 2.53 11.36 -24.08
N ASN A 452 1.57 10.45 -23.95
CA ASN A 452 1.76 9.03 -24.17
C ASN A 452 1.29 8.67 -25.58
N ARG A 453 2.16 8.01 -26.34
CA ARG A 453 1.85 7.40 -27.64
C ARG A 453 2.04 5.90 -27.52
N ASP A 454 0.98 5.11 -27.68
CA ASP A 454 1.10 3.66 -27.66
C ASP A 454 1.48 3.09 -29.04
N TYR A 455 1.91 1.83 -29.08
CA TYR A 455 2.28 1.13 -30.31
C TYR A 455 1.10 0.98 -31.29
N SER A 456 -0.14 1.13 -30.82
CA SER A 456 -1.34 1.14 -31.66
C SER A 456 -1.63 2.52 -32.28
N GLY A 457 -0.74 3.50 -32.07
CA GLY A 457 -0.88 4.86 -32.57
C GLY A 457 -1.85 5.72 -31.77
N ARG A 458 -2.34 5.25 -30.61
CA ARG A 458 -3.19 6.03 -29.69
C ARG A 458 -2.36 7.04 -28.93
N VAL A 459 -2.81 8.28 -28.98
CA VAL A 459 -2.22 9.40 -28.26
C VAL A 459 -3.14 9.78 -27.12
N SER A 460 -2.58 9.90 -25.93
CA SER A 460 -3.25 10.38 -24.71
C SER A 460 -2.30 11.31 -23.97
N ALA A 461 -2.83 12.26 -23.20
CA ALA A 461 -2.01 13.15 -22.39
C ALA A 461 -2.54 13.21 -20.96
N THR A 462 -1.62 13.24 -19.99
CA THR A 462 -1.94 13.42 -18.58
C THR A 462 -1.16 14.61 -18.05
N MET A 463 -1.84 15.52 -17.37
CA MET A 463 -1.24 16.74 -16.82
C MET A 463 -1.72 16.97 -15.41
N SER A 464 -0.83 17.38 -14.52
CA SER A 464 -1.14 17.80 -13.16
C SER A 464 -0.63 19.23 -12.98
N MET A 465 -1.44 20.10 -12.40
CA MET A 465 -1.06 21.49 -12.14
C MET A 465 -1.59 21.99 -10.80
N LEU A 466 -0.83 22.91 -10.19
CA LEU A 466 -1.20 23.65 -9.00
C LEU A 466 -1.60 25.07 -9.40
N ILE A 467 -2.83 25.43 -9.12
CA ILE A 467 -3.44 26.72 -9.51
C ILE A 467 -3.71 27.55 -8.27
N ALA A 468 -3.39 28.84 -8.31
CA ALA A 468 -3.78 29.76 -7.25
C ALA A 468 -5.32 29.82 -7.13
N PRO A 469 -5.88 29.84 -5.91
CA PRO A 469 -7.33 29.70 -5.70
C PRO A 469 -8.16 30.84 -6.32
N GLU A 470 -7.58 32.01 -6.56
CA GLU A 470 -8.22 33.12 -7.27
C GLU A 470 -8.35 32.92 -8.79
N GLU A 471 -7.54 32.04 -9.39
CA GLU A 471 -7.53 31.78 -10.84
C GLU A 471 -8.06 30.39 -11.20
N SER A 472 -8.41 29.57 -10.22
CA SER A 472 -8.83 28.17 -10.42
C SER A 472 -10.03 28.05 -11.35
N GLU A 473 -11.12 28.79 -11.11
CA GLU A 473 -12.32 28.74 -11.94
C GLU A 473 -12.04 29.16 -13.39
N GLY A 474 -11.24 30.21 -13.58
CA GLY A 474 -10.89 30.73 -14.90
C GLY A 474 -9.96 29.79 -15.70
N VAL A 475 -9.03 29.11 -15.02
CA VAL A 475 -8.17 28.11 -15.65
C VAL A 475 -8.95 26.85 -15.97
N ILE A 476 -9.72 26.31 -15.03
CA ILE A 476 -10.56 25.12 -15.24
C ILE A 476 -11.56 25.37 -16.38
N GLY A 477 -12.19 26.55 -16.44
CA GLY A 477 -13.09 26.93 -17.53
C GLY A 477 -12.40 26.96 -18.91
N ARG A 478 -11.19 27.51 -18.99
CA ARG A 478 -10.38 27.50 -20.23
C ARG A 478 -10.02 26.09 -20.65
N VAL A 479 -9.58 25.24 -19.72
CA VAL A 479 -9.23 23.84 -20.02
C VAL A 479 -10.47 23.06 -20.48
N LYS A 480 -11.63 23.28 -19.86
CA LYS A 480 -12.91 22.70 -20.30
C LYS A 480 -13.33 23.14 -21.71
N SER A 481 -12.89 24.31 -22.17
CA SER A 481 -13.23 24.81 -23.51
C SER A 481 -12.40 24.16 -24.64
N PHE A 482 -11.28 23.50 -24.32
CA PHE A 482 -10.38 22.91 -25.31
C PHE A 482 -10.85 21.55 -25.85
N GLY A 483 -11.79 20.90 -25.17
CA GLY A 483 -12.28 19.59 -25.55
C GLY A 483 -13.62 19.31 -24.91
N ARG A 484 -14.19 18.15 -25.22
CA ARG A 484 -15.46 17.72 -24.63
C ARG A 484 -15.21 17.07 -23.28
N VAL A 485 -15.92 17.52 -22.25
CA VAL A 485 -15.77 17.01 -20.89
C VAL A 485 -16.40 15.63 -20.77
N GLU A 486 -15.57 14.63 -20.44
CA GLU A 486 -16.02 13.28 -20.08
C GLU A 486 -16.49 13.26 -18.62
N ASN A 487 -15.65 13.76 -17.72
CA ASN A 487 -15.92 13.78 -16.30
C ASN A 487 -15.21 14.97 -15.66
N PHE A 488 -15.90 15.64 -14.74
CA PHE A 488 -15.31 16.64 -13.87
C PHE A 488 -15.75 16.38 -12.44
N GLN A 489 -14.78 16.18 -11.55
CA GLN A 489 -15.03 15.98 -10.13
C GLN A 489 -14.14 16.95 -9.35
N SER A 490 -14.71 17.69 -8.41
CA SER A 490 -13.95 18.51 -7.46
C SER A 490 -14.26 18.04 -6.04
N GLN A 491 -13.21 17.91 -5.24
CA GLN A 491 -13.28 17.55 -3.83
C GLN A 491 -12.59 18.64 -3.02
N THR A 492 -13.27 19.16 -2.00
CA THR A 492 -12.70 20.13 -1.05
C THR A 492 -12.49 19.45 0.29
N GLU A 493 -11.25 19.44 0.75
CA GLU A 493 -10.83 18.88 2.02
C GLU A 493 -10.46 20.03 2.97
N ARG A 494 -11.07 20.07 4.16
CA ARG A 494 -10.75 21.05 5.20
C ARG A 494 -9.77 20.42 6.19
N ILE A 495 -8.54 20.92 6.22
CA ILE A 495 -7.46 20.42 7.08
C ILE A 495 -7.16 21.45 8.16
N ALA A 496 -7.20 21.05 9.43
CA ALA A 496 -6.78 21.89 10.55
C ALA A 496 -5.26 22.12 10.51
N GLN A 497 -4.82 23.37 10.64
CA GLN A 497 -3.40 23.73 10.57
C GLN A 497 -2.65 23.55 11.91
N SER A 498 -3.36 23.14 12.95
CA SER A 498 -2.90 22.77 14.31
C SER A 498 -4.16 22.38 15.08
N GLY A 499 -4.11 21.51 16.10
CA GLY A 499 -5.30 21.11 16.87
C GLY A 499 -6.22 20.11 16.14
N SER A 500 -6.94 19.30 16.92
CA SER A 500 -7.87 18.25 16.44
C SER A 500 -9.35 18.70 16.43
N GLY A 501 -9.64 19.87 16.99
CA GLY A 501 -11.02 20.37 17.15
C GLY A 501 -11.62 20.97 15.88
N MET A 502 -12.95 21.05 15.83
CA MET A 502 -13.67 21.88 14.85
C MET A 502 -14.01 23.22 15.52
N SER A 503 -13.43 24.33 15.07
CA SER A 503 -13.77 25.68 15.58
C SER A 503 -14.50 26.49 14.50
N GLU A 504 -15.66 27.06 14.80
CA GLU A 504 -16.38 27.94 13.85
C GLU A 504 -15.61 29.25 13.55
N ASN A 505 -14.69 29.65 14.44
CA ASN A 505 -13.99 30.94 14.38
C ASN A 505 -12.59 30.88 13.75
N ALA A 506 -12.16 29.71 13.28
CA ALA A 506 -10.82 29.56 12.71
C ALA A 506 -10.71 30.23 11.33
N LYS A 507 -9.69 31.06 11.15
CA LYS A 507 -9.42 31.73 9.88
C LYS A 507 -9.23 30.70 8.77
N THR A 508 -10.03 30.82 7.73
CA THR A 508 -10.04 29.88 6.61
C THR A 508 -9.11 30.40 5.52
N LYS A 509 -8.02 29.68 5.23
CA LYS A 509 -7.10 30.00 4.14
C LYS A 509 -7.25 28.94 3.04
N ARG A 510 -7.45 29.37 1.80
CA ARG A 510 -7.48 28.46 0.64
C ARG A 510 -6.06 28.16 0.21
N ASP A 511 -5.76 26.88 0.04
CA ASP A 511 -4.50 26.41 -0.54
C ASP A 511 -4.57 26.44 -2.08
N LYS A 512 -3.46 26.15 -2.75
CA LYS A 512 -3.46 25.95 -4.21
C LYS A 512 -4.37 24.78 -4.59
N VAL A 513 -5.10 24.94 -5.69
CA VAL A 513 -5.97 23.90 -6.25
C VAL A 513 -5.14 22.94 -7.09
N GLU A 514 -5.23 21.65 -6.80
CA GLU A 514 -4.58 20.60 -7.58
C GLU A 514 -5.55 20.15 -8.68
N LEU A 515 -5.22 20.44 -9.95
CA LEU A 515 -6.01 20.02 -11.11
C LEU A 515 -5.27 18.91 -11.86
N ASN A 516 -5.91 17.74 -11.91
CA ASN A 516 -5.46 16.59 -12.70
C ASN A 516 -6.30 16.50 -13.97
N ILE A 517 -5.63 16.55 -15.12
CA ILE A 517 -6.24 16.57 -16.44
C ILE A 517 -5.83 15.30 -17.18
N THR A 518 -6.80 14.61 -17.76
CA THR A 518 -6.57 13.50 -18.70
C THR A 518 -7.22 13.84 -20.03
N ILE A 519 -6.45 13.76 -21.11
CA ILE A 519 -6.89 14.08 -22.47
C ILE A 519 -6.77 12.83 -23.32
N SER A 520 -7.89 12.40 -23.90
CA SER A 520 -8.00 11.23 -24.76
C SER A 520 -8.53 11.61 -26.14
N ARG A 521 -8.29 10.78 -27.16
CA ARG A 521 -8.90 11.00 -28.49
C ARG A 521 -10.38 10.66 -28.47
N GLU A 522 -11.19 11.43 -29.21
CA GLU A 522 -12.62 11.19 -29.42
C GLU A 522 -12.92 9.76 -29.92
N GLU A 523 -12.00 9.14 -30.67
CA GLU A 523 -12.15 7.78 -31.18
C GLU A 523 -12.18 6.71 -30.08
N GLN A 524 -11.57 7.01 -28.93
CA GLN A 524 -11.50 6.12 -27.77
C GLN A 524 -12.73 6.27 -26.86
N GLU A 525 -13.61 7.23 -27.16
CA GLU A 525 -14.81 7.48 -26.39
C GLU A 525 -15.76 6.28 -26.46
N GLN A 526 -16.22 5.83 -25.28
CA GLN A 526 -17.20 4.76 -25.15
C GLN A 526 -18.61 5.28 -25.47
N ALA A 527 -19.41 4.46 -26.14
CA ALA A 527 -20.78 4.83 -26.47
C ALA A 527 -21.65 4.84 -25.21
N PHE A 528 -22.32 5.96 -24.97
CA PHE A 528 -23.29 6.10 -23.88
C PHE A 528 -24.54 5.24 -24.13
N GLN A 529 -24.93 5.10 -25.40
CA GLN A 529 -26.03 4.26 -25.83
C GLN A 529 -25.61 3.44 -27.05
N GLN A 530 -25.86 2.13 -27.01
CA GLN A 530 -25.67 1.22 -28.13
C GLN A 530 -27.03 0.76 -28.62
N SER A 531 -27.34 1.01 -29.89
CA SER A 531 -28.57 0.55 -30.52
C SER A 531 -28.23 -0.39 -31.66
N SER A 532 -28.93 -1.51 -31.77
CA SER A 532 -28.87 -2.37 -32.95
C SER A 532 -30.25 -2.48 -33.56
N LEU A 533 -30.34 -2.36 -34.88
CA LEU A 533 -31.60 -2.45 -35.60
C LEU A 533 -31.38 -3.07 -36.98
N ARG A 534 -32.43 -3.68 -37.52
CA ARG A 534 -32.43 -4.23 -38.87
C ARG A 534 -33.41 -3.46 -39.75
N ILE A 535 -33.01 -3.11 -40.96
CA ILE A 535 -33.89 -2.44 -41.93
C ILE A 535 -34.12 -3.38 -43.11
N ARG A 536 -35.37 -3.75 -43.33
CA ARG A 536 -35.78 -4.52 -44.51
C ARG A 536 -36.09 -3.57 -45.67
N THR A 537 -35.44 -3.79 -46.81
CA THR A 537 -35.58 -2.95 -48.03
C THR A 537 -35.59 -3.80 -49.30
N SER A 538 -36.01 -3.21 -50.43
CA SER A 538 -35.93 -3.80 -51.78
C SER A 538 -34.56 -3.59 -52.44
N SER A 539 -33.81 -2.57 -52.03
CA SER A 539 -32.50 -2.17 -52.59
C SER A 539 -31.55 -1.88 -51.42
N VAL A 540 -30.47 -2.65 -51.28
CA VAL A 540 -29.57 -2.55 -50.11
C VAL A 540 -28.46 -1.52 -50.35
N ASP A 541 -27.89 -1.46 -51.56
CA ASP A 541 -26.80 -0.52 -51.88
C ASP A 541 -27.23 0.95 -51.85
N GLU A 542 -28.39 1.28 -52.43
CA GLU A 542 -28.90 2.66 -52.45
C GLU A 542 -29.25 3.13 -51.04
N ARG A 543 -29.93 2.30 -50.26
CA ARG A 543 -30.29 2.64 -48.87
C ARG A 543 -29.07 2.73 -47.96
N ALA A 544 -28.03 1.91 -48.18
CA ALA A 544 -26.77 2.04 -47.46
C ALA A 544 -26.07 3.37 -47.76
N LYS A 545 -26.16 3.90 -48.98
CA LYS A 545 -25.65 5.24 -49.34
C LYS A 545 -26.48 6.36 -48.70
N GLU A 546 -27.81 6.25 -48.74
CA GLU A 546 -28.72 7.21 -48.10
C GLU A 546 -28.50 7.29 -46.58
N LEU A 547 -28.26 6.14 -45.91
CA LEU A 547 -27.91 6.08 -44.49
C LEU A 547 -26.68 6.93 -44.13
N ARG A 548 -25.65 6.94 -44.99
CA ARG A 548 -24.46 7.78 -44.75
C ARG A 548 -24.82 9.26 -44.81
N THR A 549 -25.60 9.66 -45.81
CA THR A 549 -26.02 11.06 -45.97
C THR A 549 -26.93 11.54 -44.83
N LEU A 550 -27.81 10.67 -44.31
CA LEU A 550 -28.67 10.96 -43.18
C LEU A 550 -27.88 11.08 -41.88
N ALA A 551 -26.87 10.22 -41.68
CA ALA A 551 -25.98 10.35 -40.54
C ALA A 551 -25.19 11.66 -40.58
N GLU A 552 -24.60 12.02 -41.72
CA GLU A 552 -23.85 13.26 -41.89
C GLU A 552 -24.71 14.51 -41.63
N LYS A 553 -25.96 14.53 -42.12
CA LYS A 553 -26.92 15.62 -41.84
C LYS A 553 -27.23 15.81 -40.37
N GLN A 554 -27.11 14.76 -39.56
CA GLN A 554 -27.37 14.78 -38.12
C GLN A 554 -26.09 14.90 -37.29
N ASN A 555 -24.99 15.37 -37.88
CA ASN A 555 -23.65 15.44 -37.26
C ASN A 555 -23.12 14.09 -36.78
N GLY A 556 -23.58 13.00 -37.40
CA GLY A 556 -23.09 11.64 -37.18
C GLY A 556 -21.95 11.28 -38.13
N ARG A 557 -21.12 10.33 -37.72
CA ARG A 557 -20.03 9.76 -38.54
C ARG A 557 -20.22 8.26 -38.71
N VAL A 558 -19.87 7.75 -39.90
CA VAL A 558 -19.89 6.30 -40.19
C VAL A 558 -18.59 5.68 -39.68
N ARG A 559 -18.66 4.74 -38.73
CA ARG A 559 -17.47 4.01 -38.23
C ARG A 559 -17.04 2.90 -39.16
N SER A 560 -18.00 2.13 -39.66
CA SER A 560 -17.75 1.06 -40.60
C SER A 560 -18.98 0.84 -41.48
N SER A 561 -18.74 0.43 -42.72
CA SER A 561 -19.78 0.02 -43.63
C SER A 561 -19.25 -1.15 -44.46
N SER A 562 -19.89 -2.30 -44.34
CA SER A 562 -19.61 -3.46 -45.15
C SER A 562 -20.83 -3.83 -45.97
N PHE A 563 -20.59 -4.29 -47.19
CA PHE A 563 -21.59 -4.81 -48.10
C PHE A 563 -21.20 -6.23 -48.48
N SER A 564 -22.17 -7.14 -48.48
CA SER A 564 -21.96 -8.51 -48.90
C SER A 564 -23.24 -9.05 -49.55
N ARG A 565 -23.05 -10.01 -50.45
CA ARG A 565 -24.10 -10.68 -51.19
C ARG A 565 -23.91 -12.19 -51.02
N ASP A 566 -24.91 -12.86 -50.49
CA ASP A 566 -24.92 -14.32 -50.35
C ASP A 566 -24.99 -15.01 -51.73
N PRO A 567 -24.49 -16.25 -51.86
CA PRO A 567 -24.66 -17.08 -53.06
C PRO A 567 -26.13 -17.28 -53.46
N ASP A 568 -27.05 -17.21 -52.49
CA ASP A 568 -28.50 -17.29 -52.69
C ASP A 568 -29.12 -15.98 -53.22
N GLY A 569 -28.31 -14.95 -53.54
CA GLY A 569 -28.78 -13.67 -54.08
C GLY A 569 -29.34 -12.69 -53.03
N ARG A 570 -29.17 -12.99 -51.73
CA ARG A 570 -29.54 -12.07 -50.64
C ARG A 570 -28.45 -11.03 -50.44
N GLU A 571 -28.83 -9.77 -50.34
CA GLU A 571 -27.90 -8.67 -50.08
C GLU A 571 -28.03 -8.23 -48.64
N PHE A 572 -26.89 -7.97 -47.99
CA PHE A 572 -26.86 -7.37 -46.66
C PHE A 572 -25.74 -6.34 -46.54
N ALA A 573 -26.05 -5.24 -45.85
CA ALA A 573 -25.09 -4.22 -45.49
C ALA A 573 -25.10 -4.00 -43.98
N ASN A 574 -23.92 -4.03 -43.36
CA ASN A 574 -23.76 -3.67 -41.97
C ASN A 574 -23.16 -2.26 -41.91
N VAL A 575 -23.90 -1.32 -41.33
CA VAL A 575 -23.49 0.07 -41.18
C VAL A 575 -23.45 0.41 -39.70
N THR A 576 -22.28 0.81 -39.20
CA THR A 576 -22.14 1.30 -37.82
C THR A 576 -21.96 2.81 -37.85
N LEU A 577 -22.86 3.53 -37.17
CA LEU A 577 -22.91 4.98 -37.10
C LEU A 577 -22.65 5.43 -35.66
N ARG A 578 -22.00 6.58 -35.49
CA ARG A 578 -21.85 7.27 -34.20
C ARG A 578 -22.48 8.65 -34.31
N VAL A 579 -23.43 8.97 -33.42
CA VAL A 579 -24.24 10.20 -33.47
C VAL A 579 -24.33 10.81 -32.07
N PRO A 580 -24.31 12.14 -31.89
CA PRO A 580 -24.60 12.76 -30.60
C PRO A 580 -26.03 12.45 -30.11
N MET A 581 -26.20 12.22 -28.81
CA MET A 581 -27.49 11.89 -28.17
C MET A 581 -28.59 12.91 -28.48
N LYS A 582 -28.26 14.21 -28.57
CA LYS A 582 -29.21 15.28 -28.96
C LYS A 582 -29.89 15.01 -30.31
N ASN A 583 -29.16 14.41 -31.25
CA ASN A 583 -29.64 14.16 -32.62
C ASN A 583 -30.09 12.70 -32.83
N TYR A 584 -29.93 11.83 -31.83
CA TYR A 584 -30.27 10.42 -31.90
C TYR A 584 -31.76 10.20 -32.24
N ASN A 585 -32.66 10.90 -31.54
CA ASN A 585 -34.11 10.75 -31.74
C ASN A 585 -34.54 11.17 -33.15
N VAL A 586 -33.96 12.26 -33.66
CA VAL A 586 -34.23 12.77 -35.02
C VAL A 586 -33.73 11.77 -36.07
N LEU A 587 -32.54 11.19 -35.84
CA LEU A 587 -32.00 10.17 -36.73
C LEU A 587 -32.87 8.91 -36.71
N MET A 588 -33.29 8.40 -35.54
CA MET A 588 -34.20 7.24 -35.45
C MET A 588 -35.50 7.44 -36.26
N GLN A 589 -36.13 8.62 -36.15
CA GLN A 589 -37.34 8.95 -36.93
C GLN A 589 -37.07 8.99 -38.44
N SER A 590 -35.88 9.42 -38.85
CA SER A 590 -35.50 9.42 -40.28
C SER A 590 -35.25 8.00 -40.84
N LEU A 591 -34.90 7.03 -39.99
CA LEU A 591 -34.64 5.65 -40.41
C LEU A 591 -35.92 4.91 -40.82
N ASP A 592 -37.07 5.28 -40.26
CA ASP A 592 -38.37 4.71 -40.63
C ASP A 592 -38.74 4.96 -42.09
N SER A 593 -38.16 5.99 -42.72
CA SER A 593 -38.37 6.32 -44.14
C SER A 593 -37.61 5.41 -45.11
N LEU A 594 -36.60 4.67 -44.63
CA LEU A 594 -35.70 3.87 -45.47
C LEU A 594 -36.18 2.43 -45.68
N GLY A 595 -37.11 1.96 -44.86
CA GLY A 595 -37.63 0.60 -44.92
C GLY A 595 -38.32 0.17 -43.62
N LYS A 596 -38.73 -1.09 -43.54
CA LYS A 596 -39.36 -1.63 -42.33
C LYS A 596 -38.28 -1.92 -41.28
N VAL A 597 -38.26 -1.15 -40.20
CA VAL A 597 -37.35 -1.33 -39.07
C VAL A 597 -37.82 -2.51 -38.20
N GLU A 598 -36.91 -3.43 -37.90
CA GLU A 598 -37.16 -4.66 -37.15
C GLU A 598 -36.04 -4.93 -36.14
N ASN A 599 -36.37 -5.61 -35.04
CA ASN A 599 -35.42 -6.02 -34.00
C ASN A 599 -34.57 -4.85 -33.44
N VAL A 600 -35.23 -3.76 -33.05
CA VAL A 600 -34.56 -2.65 -32.35
C VAL A 600 -34.20 -3.11 -30.95
N SER A 601 -32.91 -3.17 -30.65
CA SER A 601 -32.37 -3.38 -29.31
C SER A 601 -31.61 -2.13 -28.90
N VAL A 602 -31.87 -1.66 -27.68
CA VAL A 602 -31.21 -0.47 -27.12
C VAL A 602 -30.61 -0.85 -25.78
N GLN A 603 -29.30 -0.66 -25.65
CA GLN A 603 -28.58 -0.78 -24.39
C GLN A 603 -28.05 0.59 -24.01
N ARG A 604 -28.47 1.11 -22.85
CA ARG A 604 -28.01 2.37 -22.28
C ARG A 604 -27.14 2.10 -21.04
N GLN A 605 -26.05 2.84 -20.90
CA GLN A 605 -25.24 2.83 -19.69
C GLN A 605 -25.58 4.04 -18.82
N ASP A 606 -26.45 3.84 -17.82
CA ASP A 606 -26.73 4.85 -16.81
C ASP A 606 -25.59 4.88 -15.78
N ARG A 607 -24.83 5.98 -15.75
CA ARG A 607 -23.72 6.16 -14.80
C ARG A 607 -24.14 7.14 -13.71
N ALA A 608 -24.44 6.65 -12.52
CA ALA A 608 -24.80 7.49 -11.38
C ALA A 608 -23.59 8.30 -10.88
N GLY A 609 -23.75 9.62 -10.69
CA GLY A 609 -22.82 10.45 -9.91
C GLY A 609 -21.72 11.21 -10.69
N ALA A 610 -21.74 11.21 -12.02
CA ALA A 610 -20.83 12.03 -12.83
C ALA A 610 -21.61 13.17 -13.49
N GLN A 611 -21.07 14.40 -13.44
CA GLN A 611 -21.63 15.55 -14.15
C GLN A 611 -21.22 15.46 -15.63
N ILE A 612 -21.87 14.55 -16.34
CA ILE A 612 -21.63 14.26 -17.76
C ILE A 612 -22.52 15.17 -18.60
N ASP A 613 -21.99 15.70 -19.70
CA ASP A 613 -22.79 16.35 -20.74
C ASP A 613 -23.54 15.28 -21.56
N GLU A 614 -24.65 14.76 -21.02
CA GLU A 614 -25.47 13.71 -21.62
C GLU A 614 -25.99 14.08 -23.02
N ALA A 615 -26.25 15.36 -23.27
CA ALA A 615 -26.82 15.83 -24.54
C ALA A 615 -25.85 15.60 -25.71
N ASN A 616 -24.54 15.74 -25.46
CA ASN A 616 -23.51 15.56 -26.48
C ASN A 616 -22.87 14.17 -26.45
N ALA A 617 -23.29 13.27 -25.55
CA ALA A 617 -22.79 11.90 -25.44
C ALA A 617 -22.92 11.10 -26.75
N PRO A 618 -21.96 10.23 -27.11
CA PRO A 618 -22.03 9.46 -28.35
C PRO A 618 -23.00 8.27 -28.21
N ALA A 619 -23.87 8.13 -29.18
CA ALA A 619 -24.69 6.94 -29.39
C ALA A 619 -24.15 6.15 -30.59
N ASP A 620 -23.79 4.89 -30.38
CA ASP A 620 -23.40 3.98 -31.44
C ASP A 620 -24.64 3.21 -31.92
N ILE A 621 -24.88 3.22 -33.22
CA ILE A 621 -26.02 2.57 -33.86
C ILE A 621 -25.49 1.58 -34.89
N SER A 622 -25.76 0.29 -34.70
CA SER A 622 -25.46 -0.78 -35.64
C SER A 622 -26.70 -1.12 -36.44
N ILE A 623 -26.67 -0.84 -37.74
CA ILE A 623 -27.77 -1.03 -38.66
C ILE A 623 -27.43 -2.16 -39.62
N GLN A 624 -28.25 -3.21 -39.63
CA GLN A 624 -28.18 -4.27 -40.63
C GLN A 624 -29.30 -4.07 -41.66
N VAL A 625 -28.93 -3.62 -42.86
CA VAL A 625 -29.85 -3.48 -43.99
C VAL A 625 -29.86 -4.79 -44.77
N TYR A 626 -31.03 -5.36 -45.07
CA TYR A 626 -31.12 -6.63 -45.81
C TYR A 626 -32.26 -6.64 -46.83
N SER A 627 -32.06 -7.36 -47.94
CA SER A 627 -33.05 -7.47 -49.01
C SER A 627 -34.16 -8.48 -48.68
N GLN A 628 -35.37 -8.26 -49.20
CA GLN A 628 -36.40 -9.30 -49.24
C GLN A 628 -35.90 -10.42 -50.16
N GLY A 629 -35.70 -11.63 -49.62
CA GLY A 629 -35.25 -12.76 -50.42
C GLY A 629 -36.20 -13.00 -51.58
N ASN A 630 -35.68 -13.05 -52.81
CA ASN A 630 -36.49 -13.41 -53.96
C ASN A 630 -36.55 -14.93 -54.08
N ILE A 631 -37.76 -15.48 -54.10
CA ILE A 631 -38.09 -16.90 -54.26
C ILE A 631 -37.91 -17.26 -55.75
N VAL A 632 -36.69 -17.35 -56.27
CA VAL A 632 -36.35 -18.30 -57.36
C VAL A 632 -34.83 -18.47 -57.36
N SER A 633 -34.36 -19.63 -56.87
CA SER A 633 -33.05 -20.12 -57.31
C SER A 633 -33.19 -20.47 -58.79
N HIS A 634 -32.44 -19.82 -59.68
CA HIS A 634 -32.37 -20.23 -61.08
C HIS A 634 -31.64 -21.58 -61.30
N GLU A 635 -31.54 -22.43 -60.27
CA GLU A 635 -30.92 -23.75 -60.34
C GLU A 635 -31.73 -24.87 -59.66
N SER A 636 -33.05 -24.72 -59.48
CA SER A 636 -33.91 -25.89 -59.18
C SER A 636 -34.27 -26.64 -60.46
N GLY A 637 -33.27 -27.17 -61.16
CA GLY A 637 -33.44 -28.12 -62.26
C GLY A 637 -33.14 -29.54 -61.79
N LEU A 638 -33.85 -30.54 -62.34
CA LEU A 638 -33.58 -31.98 -62.16
C LEU A 638 -32.10 -32.36 -62.32
N LEU A 639 -31.34 -31.59 -63.12
CA LEU A 639 -29.90 -31.76 -63.32
C LEU A 639 -29.06 -31.46 -62.08
N ALA A 640 -29.45 -30.50 -61.22
CA ALA A 640 -28.69 -30.15 -60.02
C ALA A 640 -28.85 -31.21 -58.92
N THR A 641 -30.06 -31.76 -58.76
CA THR A 641 -30.34 -32.89 -57.86
C THR A 641 -29.64 -34.16 -58.34
N LEU A 642 -29.59 -34.42 -59.65
CA LEU A 642 -28.84 -35.56 -60.20
C LEU A 642 -27.33 -35.44 -59.93
N ARG A 643 -26.77 -34.23 -60.10
CA ARG A 643 -25.35 -33.98 -59.87
C ARG A 643 -24.99 -34.10 -58.39
N HIS A 644 -25.90 -33.70 -57.50
CA HIS A 644 -25.68 -33.80 -56.06
C HIS A 644 -25.77 -35.24 -55.54
N THR A 645 -26.70 -36.06 -56.04
CA THR A 645 -26.78 -37.50 -55.69
C THR A 645 -25.65 -38.32 -56.33
N LEU A 646 -25.21 -37.98 -57.55
CA LEU A 646 -24.00 -38.57 -58.17
C LEU A 646 -22.73 -38.20 -57.40
N ALA A 647 -22.59 -36.97 -56.92
CA ALA A 647 -21.44 -36.56 -56.11
C ALA A 647 -21.43 -37.24 -54.73
N GLN A 648 -22.60 -37.36 -54.07
CA GLN A 648 -22.69 -38.05 -52.78
C GLN A 648 -22.46 -39.56 -52.90
N SER A 649 -22.97 -40.21 -53.95
CA SER A 649 -22.72 -41.63 -54.21
C SER A 649 -21.25 -41.89 -54.58
N ALA A 650 -20.63 -41.02 -55.40
CA ALA A 650 -19.20 -41.10 -55.69
C ALA A 650 -18.33 -40.89 -54.44
N GLY A 651 -18.72 -39.96 -53.55
CA GLY A 651 -18.06 -39.76 -52.26
C GLY A 651 -18.15 -40.98 -51.33
N ALA A 652 -19.33 -41.62 -51.26
CA ALA A 652 -19.52 -42.84 -50.46
C ALA A 652 -18.73 -44.03 -51.01
N ILE A 653 -18.67 -44.19 -52.35
CA ILE A 653 -17.85 -45.22 -53.00
C ILE A 653 -16.36 -44.98 -52.71
N MET A 654 -15.88 -43.74 -52.85
CA MET A 654 -14.48 -43.43 -52.51
C MET A 654 -14.17 -43.68 -51.04
N TRP A 655 -15.09 -43.37 -50.13
CA TRP A 655 -14.91 -43.67 -48.71
C TRP A 655 -14.86 -45.18 -48.45
N SER A 656 -15.72 -45.97 -49.10
CA SER A 656 -15.71 -47.44 -48.98
C SER A 656 -14.41 -48.07 -49.52
N LEU A 657 -13.92 -47.61 -50.69
CA LEU A 657 -12.65 -48.04 -51.27
C LEU A 657 -11.47 -47.69 -50.36
N ARG A 658 -11.51 -46.51 -49.72
CA ARG A 658 -10.49 -46.10 -48.75
C ARG A 658 -10.49 -47.03 -47.53
N MET A 659 -11.65 -47.39 -47.00
CA MET A 659 -11.77 -48.30 -45.86
C MET A 659 -11.31 -49.74 -46.20
N ILE A 660 -11.62 -50.22 -47.41
CA ILE A 660 -11.13 -51.52 -47.90
C ILE A 660 -9.59 -51.50 -48.05
N GLY A 661 -9.02 -50.43 -48.61
CA GLY A 661 -7.57 -50.27 -48.72
C GLY A 661 -6.87 -50.31 -47.36
N VAL A 662 -7.44 -49.66 -46.34
CA VAL A 662 -6.91 -49.70 -44.96
C VAL A 662 -7.01 -51.12 -44.36
N ALA A 663 -8.12 -51.84 -44.60
CA ALA A 663 -8.27 -53.22 -44.12
C ALA A 663 -7.22 -54.17 -44.73
N ILE A 664 -6.95 -54.04 -46.04
CA ILE A 664 -5.91 -54.84 -46.72
C ILE A 664 -4.52 -54.50 -46.16
N ALA A 665 -4.21 -53.22 -45.96
CA ALA A 665 -2.94 -52.79 -45.39
C ALA A 665 -2.72 -53.31 -43.96
N PHE A 666 -3.79 -53.49 -43.18
CA PHE A 666 -3.71 -54.03 -41.82
C PHE A 666 -3.57 -55.56 -41.78
N LEU A 667 -4.18 -56.28 -42.74
CA LEU A 667 -4.14 -57.75 -42.80
C LEU A 667 -2.87 -58.30 -43.49
N ALA A 668 -2.30 -57.56 -44.46
CA ALA A 668 -1.13 -58.02 -45.21
C ALA A 668 0.09 -58.43 -44.33
N PRO A 669 0.46 -57.71 -43.24
CA PRO A 669 1.56 -58.12 -42.37
C PRO A 669 1.30 -59.43 -41.64
N TRP A 670 0.05 -59.70 -41.26
CA TRP A 670 -0.33 -60.93 -40.56
C TRP A 670 -0.30 -62.14 -41.50
N VAL A 671 -0.72 -61.97 -42.75
CA VAL A 671 -0.63 -63.03 -43.77
C VAL A 671 0.84 -63.39 -44.05
N VAL A 672 1.72 -62.39 -44.17
CA VAL A 672 3.16 -62.63 -44.35
C VAL A 672 3.78 -63.33 -43.13
N ALA A 673 3.39 -62.94 -41.91
CA ALA A 673 3.84 -63.59 -40.69
C ALA A 673 3.38 -65.06 -40.60
N LEU A 674 2.14 -65.36 -41.00
CA LEU A 674 1.61 -66.73 -41.07
C LEU A 674 2.35 -67.59 -42.09
N VAL A 675 2.62 -67.05 -43.28
CA VAL A 675 3.40 -67.76 -44.32
C VAL A 675 4.83 -68.02 -43.84
N ALA A 676 5.47 -67.06 -43.16
CA ALA A 676 6.79 -67.24 -42.57
C ALA A 676 6.77 -68.31 -41.46
N LEU A 677 5.74 -68.35 -40.61
CA LEU A 677 5.55 -69.37 -39.58
C LEU A 677 5.37 -70.78 -40.18
N ILE A 678 4.58 -70.90 -41.24
CA ILE A 678 4.39 -72.17 -41.98
C ILE A 678 5.70 -72.61 -42.66
N TRP A 679 6.48 -71.67 -43.18
CA TRP A 679 7.76 -71.99 -43.81
C TRP A 679 8.81 -72.43 -42.78
N ILE A 680 8.90 -71.77 -41.63
CA ILE A 680 9.79 -72.13 -40.52
C ILE A 680 9.39 -73.48 -39.93
N THR A 681 8.10 -73.74 -39.68
CA THR A 681 7.64 -75.05 -39.18
C THR A 681 7.93 -76.16 -40.19
N ARG A 682 7.70 -75.96 -41.50
CA ARG A 682 8.10 -76.93 -42.54
C ARG A 682 9.62 -77.14 -42.64
N ARG A 683 10.43 -76.14 -42.31
CA ARG A 683 11.90 -76.24 -42.30
C ARG A 683 12.42 -76.98 -41.06
N VAL A 684 11.80 -76.75 -39.90
CA VAL A 684 12.12 -77.48 -38.65
C VAL A 684 11.69 -78.95 -38.73
N ILE A 685 10.54 -79.25 -39.36
CA ILE A 685 10.10 -80.64 -39.60
C ILE A 685 11.06 -81.35 -40.57
N ARG A 686 11.54 -80.68 -41.63
CA ARG A 686 12.54 -81.26 -42.56
C ARG A 686 13.93 -81.45 -41.93
N ALA A 687 14.35 -80.57 -41.02
CA ALA A 687 15.63 -80.71 -40.31
C ALA A 687 15.61 -81.81 -39.23
N ARG A 688 14.43 -82.23 -38.74
CA ARG A 688 14.26 -83.39 -37.84
C ARG A 688 14.16 -84.74 -38.55
N GLN A 689 14.11 -84.77 -39.89
CA GLN A 689 14.01 -85.99 -40.70
C GLN A 689 15.30 -86.33 -41.48
N SER A 690 16.39 -85.58 -41.29
CA SER A 690 17.70 -85.83 -41.91
C SER A 690 18.84 -85.96 -40.88
N GLY A 691 18.50 -86.42 -39.68
CA GLY A 691 19.41 -86.64 -38.55
C GLY A 691 18.99 -87.88 -37.76
N SER A 692 18.73 -88.97 -38.48
CA SER A 692 18.68 -90.36 -37.99
C SER A 692 19.38 -91.23 -39.00
#